data_AF-A0A0R0BI91-F1
#
_entry.id   AF-A0A0R0BI91-F1
#
_cell.length_a   1.000
_cell.length_b   1.000
_cell.length_c   1.000
_cell.angle_alpha   90.00
_cell.angle_beta   90.00
_cell.angle_gamma   90.00
#
_symmetry.space_group_name_H-M   'P 1'
#
loop_
_entity.id
_entity.type
_entity.pdbx_description
1 polymer ?
#
loop_
_entity_poly.entity_id
_entity_poly.type
_entity_poly.pdbx_seq_one_letter_code
_entity_poly.pdbx_strand_id
1 'polypeptide(L)'
;MIPIRYPHWPRPLRVALRALLVAYAAYLLAGNLFLNTPLFDQVTNRKPHKFVMTTGPAITVLPGHVIAWNVHMRGHVNHTVYVLHAERASARLAVLPLFQRQVRVPRLQATGVSAEISRVQGAIPSPPRSDQGWTLRFDAIHSDSIRSARLGKLLIIGKGRGTVGFLKQLRGGPSELFDSDISFSDADTSFDGVQLLGGMNLHARFRYPRHYRDQAPGLAKLKLLSAALEVDARSQGLRMDTDVQQPRISSSPVAGHLRLSVHLADGRLQPGDHALWHVPLQLGDGAPDRGVLALQLSVAEDLRLQARLPARPGAAVDADLRIRGRDIPFQQPAQLLDRSSGSVRGEWTFSSLNWIPALFVRKPWLQLDGGGTLKADLRLRDGELAEGSTVDIPAAEAVAEVAGVRLAGTASAHGELKAGQPTQAQLAIRLPRFSARPTDAKDVRLFDGRDLAVDLSGDGRLQELRKGVRARLRFSEAAIPDLAAYNRYLGSRQVRLLKGSGVLSGDVTLDTEGRVGRGNARLVGRSASAEVAGVGMGGDIEVNAALRRGDFSQRHFDLSGTTVELRNVQVDGAPRATGWQGDVAFRQGRIDAQSPFQVDATTDLTLSDTRPLLALFAERTDYPRWTLSLLDSGRVDAQARLQWRPGHLVVDGLRAENQRLSVRARLDLLERRKRGDLYLRWGPLGAGIELDGDQRHWHLAKAREWFEQRPGLLTASDESGAAGISD
;
A
#
# COMPACT_ATOMS: atom_id res chain seq x y z
N MET A 1 39.86 68.09 64.38
CA MET A 1 39.07 66.92 64.82
C MET A 1 37.73 67.42 65.35
N ILE A 2 36.62 67.15 64.63
CA ILE A 2 35.24 67.38 65.10
C ILE A 2 34.54 66.02 65.00
N PRO A 3 34.02 65.44 66.09
CA PRO A 3 33.33 64.16 66.02
C PRO A 3 31.90 64.39 65.50
N ILE A 4 31.64 63.95 64.26
CA ILE A 4 30.30 63.95 63.67
C ILE A 4 29.49 62.84 64.36
N ARG A 5 28.60 63.22 65.28
CA ARG A 5 27.59 62.34 65.87
C ARG A 5 26.56 61.98 64.81
N TYR A 6 26.48 60.71 64.44
CA TYR A 6 25.35 60.19 63.65
C TYR A 6 24.04 60.37 64.46
N PRO A 7 23.03 61.08 63.93
CA PRO A 7 21.76 61.24 64.61
C PRO A 7 21.11 59.86 64.72
N HIS A 8 20.74 59.50 65.94
CA HIS A 8 20.06 58.24 66.23
C HIS A 8 18.74 58.21 65.48
N TRP A 9 18.60 57.29 64.52
CA TRP A 9 17.36 57.10 63.78
C TRP A 9 16.20 56.94 64.78
N PRO A 10 15.05 57.63 64.58
CA PRO A 10 13.91 57.54 65.48
C PRO A 10 13.52 56.07 65.67
N ARG A 11 13.21 55.67 66.92
CA ARG A 11 12.84 54.29 67.29
C ARG A 11 11.86 53.61 66.30
N PRO A 12 10.77 54.25 65.82
CA PRO A 12 9.86 53.61 64.85
C PRO A 12 10.54 53.25 63.53
N LEU A 13 11.46 54.07 63.03
CA LEU A 13 12.18 53.82 61.77
C LEU A 13 13.15 52.64 61.91
N ARG A 14 13.81 52.49 63.06
CA ARG A 14 14.67 51.33 63.34
C ARG A 14 13.88 50.03 63.49
N VAL A 15 12.71 50.08 64.13
CA VAL A 15 11.82 48.91 64.24
C VAL A 15 11.27 48.52 62.88
N ALA A 16 10.83 49.48 62.06
CA ALA A 16 10.38 49.24 60.70
C ALA A 16 11.48 48.64 59.81
N LEU A 17 12.71 49.18 59.87
CA LEU A 17 13.85 48.66 59.12
C LEU A 17 14.22 47.23 59.55
N ARG A 18 14.22 46.95 60.86
CA ARG A 18 14.45 45.59 61.39
C ARG A 18 13.35 44.63 60.96
N ALA A 19 12.08 45.03 61.04
CA ALA A 19 10.97 44.22 60.58
C ALA A 19 11.07 43.91 59.08
N LEU A 20 11.48 44.89 58.27
CA LEU A 20 11.69 44.71 56.83
C LEU A 20 12.88 43.77 56.55
N LEU A 21 13.99 43.91 57.26
CA LEU A 21 15.14 43.00 57.15
C LEU A 21 14.80 41.57 57.58
N VAL A 22 14.05 41.39 58.67
CA VAL A 22 13.59 40.07 59.12
C VAL A 22 12.62 39.46 58.10
N ALA A 23 11.67 40.24 57.60
CA ALA A 23 10.74 39.78 56.56
C ALA A 23 11.49 39.40 55.27
N TYR A 24 12.51 40.16 54.89
CA TYR A 24 13.36 39.84 53.74
C TYR A 24 14.24 38.60 53.97
N ALA A 25 14.84 38.44 55.15
CA ALA A 25 15.60 37.24 55.50
C ALA A 25 14.71 35.99 55.55
N ALA A 26 13.50 36.11 56.11
CA ALA A 26 12.49 35.06 56.10
C ALA A 26 12.06 34.71 54.66
N TYR A 27 11.88 35.71 53.79
CA TYR A 27 11.63 35.50 52.37
C TYR A 27 12.77 34.73 51.69
N LEU A 28 14.02 35.14 51.90
CA LEU A 28 15.19 34.46 51.30
C LEU A 28 15.25 33.01 51.76
N LEU A 29 15.09 32.74 53.06
CA LEU A 29 15.08 31.38 53.59
C LEU A 29 13.92 30.56 53.01
N ALA A 30 12.68 31.07 53.10
CA ALA A 30 11.50 30.35 52.64
C ALA A 30 11.51 30.11 51.13
N GLY A 31 11.90 31.12 50.35
CA GLY A 31 11.96 31.04 48.88
C GLY A 31 13.02 30.07 48.39
N ASN A 32 14.24 30.14 48.93
CA ASN A 32 15.32 29.24 48.52
C ASN A 32 15.10 27.80 49.06
N LEU A 33 14.49 27.64 50.25
CA LEU A 33 14.09 26.32 50.74
C LEU A 33 12.98 25.72 49.86
N PHE A 34 11.94 26.50 49.54
CA PHE A 34 10.86 26.05 48.67
C PHE A 34 11.38 25.58 47.31
N LEU A 35 12.22 26.38 46.65
CA LEU A 35 12.73 26.10 45.30
C LEU A 35 13.64 24.87 45.21
N ASN A 36 14.34 24.49 46.29
CA ASN A 36 15.30 23.37 46.29
C ASN A 36 14.82 22.15 47.09
N THR A 37 13.53 22.10 47.46
CA THR A 37 12.94 20.96 48.18
C THR A 37 11.79 20.33 47.39
N PRO A 38 11.34 19.10 47.75
CA PRO A 38 10.21 18.45 47.10
C PRO A 38 8.89 19.24 47.14
N LEU A 39 8.81 20.31 47.94
CA LEU A 39 7.68 21.24 47.97
C LEU A 39 7.46 21.89 46.60
N PHE A 40 8.54 22.28 45.91
CA PHE A 40 8.44 22.83 44.56
C PHE A 40 7.86 21.81 43.57
N ASP A 41 8.38 20.58 43.60
CA ASP A 41 7.93 19.50 42.73
C ASP A 41 6.45 19.15 42.94
N GLN A 42 5.97 19.16 44.18
CA GLN A 42 4.54 18.93 44.48
C GLN A 42 3.63 20.03 43.89
N VAL A 43 4.13 21.26 43.79
CA VAL A 43 3.37 22.39 43.24
C VAL A 43 3.40 22.38 41.71
N THR A 44 4.56 22.11 41.09
CA THR A 44 4.74 22.13 39.63
C THR A 44 4.27 20.85 38.95
N ASN A 45 4.43 19.68 39.59
CA ASN A 45 4.22 18.35 38.99
C ASN A 45 2.93 17.67 39.48
N ARG A 46 1.85 18.43 39.70
CA ARG A 46 0.54 17.90 40.18
C ARG A 46 -0.07 16.80 39.31
N LYS A 47 0.24 16.77 38.01
CA LYS A 47 -0.21 15.74 37.07
C LYS A 47 1.00 15.28 36.24
N PRO A 48 1.85 14.40 36.77
CA PRO A 48 3.14 14.06 36.14
C PRO A 48 2.98 13.39 34.77
N HIS A 49 1.85 12.70 34.53
CA HIS A 49 1.54 12.16 33.20
C HIS A 49 1.24 13.24 32.14
N LYS A 50 0.90 14.49 32.53
CA LYS A 50 0.65 15.60 31.59
C LYS A 50 1.81 16.60 31.52
N PHE A 51 2.46 16.85 32.64
CA PHE A 51 3.53 17.84 32.74
C PHE A 51 4.47 17.49 33.88
N VAL A 52 5.77 17.57 33.60
CA VAL A 52 6.86 17.45 34.56
C VAL A 52 7.85 18.57 34.31
N MET A 53 8.23 19.27 35.36
CA MET A 53 9.33 20.22 35.39
C MET A 53 10.30 19.77 36.47
N THR A 54 11.56 19.63 36.08
CA THR A 54 12.68 19.37 36.99
C THR A 54 13.69 20.49 36.83
N THR A 55 14.27 20.93 37.93
CA THR A 55 15.32 21.94 37.96
C THR A 55 16.49 21.42 38.78
N GLY A 56 17.70 21.82 38.44
CA GLY A 56 18.84 21.71 39.34
C GLY A 56 18.74 22.74 40.48
N PRO A 57 19.87 23.28 40.96
CA PRO A 57 19.85 24.39 41.91
C PRO A 57 18.97 25.53 41.40
N ALA A 58 18.27 26.20 42.30
CA ALA A 58 17.50 27.41 41.99
C ALA A 58 17.58 28.41 43.14
N ILE A 59 17.69 29.69 42.83
CA ILE A 59 17.76 30.76 43.82
C ILE A 59 16.76 31.87 43.56
N THR A 60 16.37 32.53 44.65
CA THR A 60 15.64 33.79 44.60
C THR A 60 16.28 34.80 45.55
N VAL A 61 16.60 35.98 45.01
CA VAL A 61 17.20 37.09 45.78
C VAL A 61 16.18 38.21 45.95
N LEU A 62 15.48 38.57 44.88
CA LEU A 62 14.41 39.58 44.91
C LEU A 62 13.03 38.91 44.88
N PRO A 63 12.03 39.46 45.60
CA PRO A 63 10.64 39.02 45.50
C PRO A 63 10.17 38.85 44.06
N GLY A 64 9.80 37.62 43.70
CA GLY A 64 9.32 37.27 42.36
C GLY A 64 10.42 37.11 41.31
N HIS A 65 11.71 37.17 41.63
CA HIS A 65 12.80 36.88 40.70
C HIS A 65 13.42 35.52 41.02
N VAL A 66 13.37 34.59 40.06
CA VAL A 66 13.91 33.23 40.20
C VAL A 66 14.98 32.99 39.15
N ILE A 67 16.10 32.39 39.57
CA ILE A 67 17.17 31.90 38.70
C ILE A 67 17.30 30.40 38.94
N ALA A 68 17.13 29.58 37.91
CA ALA A 68 17.24 28.13 37.99
C ALA A 68 18.26 27.62 36.97
N TRP A 69 18.97 26.54 37.33
CA TRP A 69 19.92 25.85 36.45
C TRP A 69 19.40 24.49 36.05
N ASN A 70 19.86 23.97 34.90
CA ASN A 70 19.47 22.66 34.36
C ASN A 70 17.95 22.44 34.35
N VAL A 71 17.24 23.42 33.81
CA VAL A 71 15.77 23.38 33.73
C VAL A 71 15.40 22.40 32.63
N HIS A 72 14.57 21.43 32.98
CA HIS A 72 14.03 20.46 32.04
C HIS A 72 12.52 20.39 32.22
N MET A 73 11.79 20.64 31.15
CA MET A 73 10.32 20.62 31.12
C MET A 73 9.86 19.63 30.07
N ARG A 74 8.95 18.74 30.46
CA ARG A 74 8.29 17.81 29.57
C ARG A 74 6.79 17.97 29.73
N GLY A 75 6.07 18.14 28.63
CA GLY A 75 4.61 18.10 28.64
C GLY A 75 4.04 17.21 27.54
N HIS A 76 2.86 16.65 27.81
CA HIS A 76 2.13 15.76 26.91
C HIS A 76 0.69 16.21 26.80
N VAL A 77 0.28 16.59 25.60
CA VAL A 77 -1.08 16.99 25.28
C VAL A 77 -1.52 16.29 24.00
N ASN A 78 -2.62 15.53 24.07
CA ASN A 78 -3.10 14.72 22.94
C ASN A 78 -1.99 13.78 22.43
N HIS A 79 -1.70 13.79 21.13
CA HIS A 79 -0.60 13.05 20.53
C HIS A 79 0.72 13.84 20.51
N THR A 80 0.82 14.99 21.16
CA THR A 80 2.01 15.85 21.09
C THR A 80 2.75 15.85 22.42
N VAL A 81 4.03 15.51 22.38
CA VAL A 81 4.97 15.66 23.50
C VAL A 81 5.93 16.78 23.17
N TYR A 82 6.14 17.68 24.12
CA TYR A 82 7.19 18.70 24.03
C TYR A 82 8.17 18.53 25.18
N VAL A 83 9.46 18.66 24.87
CA VAL A 83 10.56 18.64 25.81
C VAL A 83 11.37 19.91 25.60
N LEU A 84 11.59 20.67 26.66
CA LEU A 84 12.36 21.89 26.67
C LEU A 84 13.47 21.75 27.70
N HIS A 85 14.68 22.10 27.31
CA HIS A 85 15.83 22.12 28.20
C HIS A 85 16.51 23.49 28.14
N ALA A 86 16.98 23.98 29.28
CA ALA A 86 17.80 25.17 29.39
C ALA A 86 18.86 24.98 30.47
N GLU A 87 20.11 25.34 30.17
CA GLU A 87 21.22 25.29 31.14
C GLU A 87 21.00 26.27 32.29
N ARG A 88 20.41 27.43 31.99
CA ARG A 88 20.02 28.44 32.99
C ARG A 88 18.79 29.21 32.52
N ALA A 89 17.87 29.48 33.44
CA ALA A 89 16.68 30.31 33.23
C ALA A 89 16.56 31.34 34.35
N SER A 90 16.36 32.61 34.00
CA SER A 90 16.10 33.71 34.92
C SER A 90 14.74 34.33 34.59
N ALA A 91 13.77 34.19 35.50
CA ALA A 91 12.40 34.63 35.29
C ALA A 91 11.99 35.67 36.34
N ARG A 92 11.31 36.73 35.90
CA ARG A 92 10.61 37.66 36.79
C ARG A 92 9.13 37.35 36.76
N LEU A 93 8.58 36.96 37.90
CA LEU A 93 7.17 36.71 38.15
C LEU A 93 6.51 37.98 38.68
N ALA A 94 5.41 38.39 38.05
CA ALA A 94 4.53 39.40 38.63
C ALA A 94 3.70 38.76 39.74
N VAL A 95 3.88 39.23 40.98
CA VAL A 95 3.24 38.62 42.16
C VAL A 95 1.76 39.01 42.27
N LEU A 96 1.39 40.26 41.97
CA LEU A 96 0.00 40.74 42.07
C LEU A 96 -0.99 39.94 41.19
N PRO A 97 -0.68 39.59 39.92
CA PRO A 97 -1.56 38.76 39.11
C PRO A 97 -1.86 37.35 39.67
N LEU A 98 -1.07 36.84 40.62
CA LEU A 98 -1.33 35.54 41.24
C LEU A 98 -2.68 35.52 41.99
N PHE A 99 -3.08 36.65 42.59
CA PHE A 99 -4.38 36.81 43.24
C PHE A 99 -5.56 36.74 42.26
N GLN A 100 -5.29 36.93 40.96
CA GLN A 100 -6.26 36.83 39.87
C GLN A 100 -6.17 35.50 39.11
N ARG A 101 -5.53 34.47 39.70
CA ARG A 101 -5.27 33.16 39.07
C ARG A 101 -4.46 33.26 37.77
N GLN A 102 -3.56 34.24 37.70
CA GLN A 102 -2.66 34.44 36.56
C GLN A 102 -1.20 34.31 36.98
N VAL A 103 -0.49 33.37 36.37
CA VAL A 103 0.97 33.30 36.41
C VAL A 103 1.48 34.16 35.26
N ARG A 104 1.85 35.40 35.57
CA ARG A 104 2.42 36.33 34.58
C ARG A 104 3.92 36.45 34.76
N VAL A 105 4.66 36.14 33.71
CA VAL A 105 6.13 36.28 33.63
C VAL A 105 6.42 37.34 32.57
N PRO A 106 6.65 38.62 32.96
CA PRO A 106 6.92 39.68 31.99
C PRO A 106 8.22 39.49 31.21
N ARG A 107 9.21 38.83 31.82
CA ARG A 107 10.50 38.56 31.19
C ARG A 107 11.08 37.25 31.71
N LEU A 108 11.48 36.38 30.80
CA LEU A 108 12.26 35.17 31.07
C LEU A 108 13.48 35.18 30.16
N GLN A 109 14.67 35.11 30.73
CA GLN A 109 15.92 34.89 29.99
C GLN A 109 16.29 33.42 30.11
N ALA A 110 16.54 32.73 29.01
CA ALA A 110 17.03 31.36 29.00
C ALA A 110 18.33 31.25 28.20
N THR A 111 19.28 30.44 28.70
CA THR A 111 20.54 30.17 28.01
C THR A 111 20.75 28.68 27.79
N GLY A 112 21.40 28.31 26.68
CA GLY A 112 21.64 26.92 26.32
C GLY A 112 20.34 26.16 26.06
N VAL A 113 19.43 26.75 25.28
CA VAL A 113 18.08 26.21 25.07
C VAL A 113 18.09 25.12 24.01
N SER A 114 17.43 23.99 24.30
CA SER A 114 17.03 23.02 23.29
C SER A 114 15.55 22.69 23.41
N ALA A 115 14.90 22.53 22.26
CA ALA A 115 13.48 22.24 22.19
C ALA A 115 13.22 21.03 21.30
N GLU A 116 12.34 20.13 21.75
CA GLU A 116 11.86 18.99 20.97
C GLU A 116 10.34 18.92 21.06
N ILE A 117 9.70 18.81 19.90
CA ILE A 117 8.26 18.61 19.75
C ILE A 117 8.06 17.39 18.88
N SER A 118 7.50 16.32 19.43
CA SER A 118 7.29 15.06 18.73
C SER A 118 5.85 14.59 18.83
N ARG A 119 5.41 13.80 17.85
CA ARG A 119 4.10 13.16 17.86
C ARG A 119 4.25 11.73 18.37
N VAL A 120 3.43 11.32 19.34
CA VAL A 120 3.43 9.99 19.96
C VAL A 120 2.08 9.28 19.76
N GLN A 121 2.10 7.95 19.79
CA GLN A 121 0.88 7.14 19.61
C GLN A 121 -0.13 7.33 20.75
N GLY A 122 0.34 7.38 22.01
CA GLY A 122 -0.52 7.58 23.17
C GLY A 122 -1.17 8.97 23.21
N ALA A 123 -2.50 9.02 23.33
CA ALA A 123 -3.27 10.26 23.38
C ALA A 123 -3.69 10.60 24.82
N ILE A 124 -3.40 11.82 25.28
CA ILE A 124 -4.03 12.37 26.48
C ILE A 124 -5.22 13.25 26.05
N PRO A 125 -6.47 12.86 26.35
CA PRO A 125 -7.64 13.61 25.92
C PRO A 125 -7.62 15.02 26.51
N SER A 126 -8.17 15.93 25.72
CA SER A 126 -8.16 17.35 26.05
C SER A 126 -9.39 17.71 26.86
N PRO A 127 -9.27 18.59 27.86
CA PRO A 127 -10.42 19.05 28.61
C PRO A 127 -11.40 19.81 27.69
N PRO A 128 -12.72 19.80 28.01
CA PRO A 128 -13.71 20.58 27.29
C PRO A 128 -13.42 22.09 27.41
N ARG A 129 -13.99 22.90 26.51
CA ARG A 129 -13.85 24.37 26.52
C ARG A 129 -14.24 24.92 27.90
N SER A 130 -13.38 25.77 28.49
CA SER A 130 -13.65 26.41 29.78
C SER A 130 -12.75 27.64 30.01
N ASP A 131 -13.30 28.66 30.68
CA ASP A 131 -12.56 29.85 31.13
C ASP A 131 -12.20 29.82 32.63
N GLN A 132 -12.40 28.68 33.29
CA GLN A 132 -12.20 28.54 34.74
C GLN A 132 -10.77 28.12 35.14
N GLY A 133 -9.85 28.03 34.18
CA GLY A 133 -8.45 27.63 34.39
C GLY A 133 -7.52 28.79 34.73
N TRP A 134 -6.40 28.47 35.40
CA TRP A 134 -5.29 29.41 35.58
C TRP A 134 -4.76 29.89 34.24
N THR A 135 -4.40 31.17 34.15
CA THR A 135 -3.80 31.77 32.96
C THR A 135 -2.28 31.79 33.11
N LEU A 136 -1.59 31.13 32.20
CA LEU A 136 -0.13 31.22 32.06
C LEU A 136 0.17 32.26 30.98
N ARG A 137 0.82 33.36 31.34
CA ARG A 137 1.17 34.45 30.41
C ARG A 137 2.65 34.73 30.50
N PHE A 138 3.36 34.45 29.40
CA PHE A 138 4.77 34.75 29.24
C PHE A 138 4.88 35.85 28.19
N ASP A 139 5.16 37.08 28.63
CA ASP A 139 5.17 38.24 27.73
C ASP A 139 6.36 38.15 26.76
N ALA A 140 7.54 37.77 27.27
CA ALA A 140 8.75 37.59 26.47
C ALA A 140 9.68 36.53 27.09
N ILE A 141 9.87 35.42 26.38
CA ILE A 141 10.90 34.42 26.65
C ILE A 141 12.04 34.67 25.67
N HIS A 142 13.12 35.28 26.17
CA HIS A 142 14.29 35.65 25.38
C HIS A 142 15.41 34.62 25.56
N SER A 143 16.09 34.28 24.48
CA SER A 143 17.31 33.49 24.51
C SER A 143 18.27 33.92 23.42
N ASP A 144 19.54 34.07 23.78
CA ASP A 144 20.65 34.34 22.86
C ASP A 144 21.44 33.07 22.50
N SER A 145 21.00 31.90 22.98
CA SER A 145 21.75 30.64 22.86
C SER A 145 20.83 29.43 22.73
N ILE A 146 20.01 29.42 21.69
CA ILE A 146 19.23 28.26 21.26
C ILE A 146 20.17 27.33 20.48
N ARG A 147 20.45 26.15 21.03
CA ARG A 147 21.37 25.16 20.45
C ARG A 147 20.69 24.28 19.40
N SER A 148 19.44 23.89 19.65
CA SER A 148 18.70 23.02 18.74
C SER A 148 17.18 23.13 18.88
N ALA A 149 16.49 22.85 17.78
CA ALA A 149 15.04 22.75 17.71
C ALA A 149 14.65 21.53 16.86
N ARG A 150 13.91 20.58 17.46
CA ARG A 150 13.37 19.40 16.78
C ARG A 150 11.85 19.51 16.66
N LEU A 151 11.32 19.47 15.44
CA LEU A 151 9.90 19.44 15.14
C LEU A 151 9.57 18.17 14.34
N GLY A 152 9.11 17.13 15.03
CA GLY A 152 8.88 15.81 14.45
C GLY A 152 10.17 15.24 13.89
N LYS A 153 10.23 15.11 12.56
CA LYS A 153 11.40 14.59 11.83
C LYS A 153 12.42 15.68 11.48
N LEU A 154 12.04 16.96 11.56
CA LEU A 154 12.90 18.09 11.27
C LEU A 154 13.75 18.42 12.50
N LEU A 155 15.06 18.54 12.32
CA LEU A 155 16.01 18.94 13.36
C LEU A 155 16.87 20.08 12.84
N ILE A 156 16.91 21.18 13.59
CA ILE A 156 17.76 22.33 13.35
C ILE A 156 18.79 22.39 14.49
N ILE A 157 20.07 22.48 14.16
CA ILE A 157 21.18 22.62 15.12
C ILE A 157 22.02 23.81 14.67
N GLY A 158 22.35 24.73 15.57
CA GLY A 158 23.15 25.90 15.20
C GLY A 158 23.13 26.98 16.28
N LYS A 159 23.51 28.21 15.90
CA LYS A 159 23.51 29.36 16.79
C LYS A 159 22.19 30.10 16.67
N GLY A 160 21.22 29.72 17.49
CA GLY A 160 19.90 30.36 17.51
C GLY A 160 19.76 31.43 18.58
N ARG A 161 18.93 32.43 18.30
CA ARG A 161 18.46 33.43 19.25
C ARG A 161 17.03 33.83 18.92
N GLY A 162 16.27 34.30 19.90
CA GLY A 162 14.90 34.75 19.62
C GLY A 162 14.14 35.14 20.87
N THR A 163 12.94 35.66 20.63
CA THR A 163 11.97 36.00 21.67
C THR A 163 10.63 35.36 21.35
N VAL A 164 10.09 34.59 22.29
CA VAL A 164 8.76 33.98 22.14
C VAL A 164 7.85 34.46 23.27
N GLY A 165 6.69 34.98 22.90
CA GLY A 165 5.65 35.38 23.84
C GLY A 165 4.39 34.55 23.65
N PHE A 166 3.78 34.07 24.73
CA PHE A 166 2.54 33.30 24.63
C PHE A 166 1.63 33.46 25.83
N LEU A 167 0.35 33.19 25.61
CA LEU A 167 -0.65 33.01 26.64
C LEU A 167 -1.31 31.66 26.48
N LYS A 168 -1.43 30.93 27.59
CA LYS A 168 -2.21 29.70 27.67
C LYS A 168 -3.08 29.69 28.91
N GLN A 169 -4.39 29.63 28.71
CA GLN A 169 -5.32 29.35 29.80
C GLN A 169 -5.52 27.83 29.92
N LEU A 170 -5.34 27.32 31.14
CA LEU A 170 -5.43 25.89 31.44
C LEU A 170 -6.90 25.42 31.44
N ARG A 171 -7.11 24.11 31.63
CA ARG A 171 -8.44 23.47 31.72
C ARG A 171 -9.38 23.71 30.52
N GLY A 172 -8.81 23.85 29.31
CA GLY A 172 -9.60 23.98 28.09
C GLY A 172 -9.80 25.42 27.63
N GLY A 173 -9.16 26.37 28.30
CA GLY A 173 -9.16 27.77 27.90
C GLY A 173 -8.31 28.07 26.66
N PRO A 174 -8.40 29.32 26.18
CA PRO A 174 -7.77 29.76 24.95
C PRO A 174 -6.24 29.75 24.99
N SER A 175 -5.65 29.84 23.81
CA SER A 175 -4.22 30.07 23.60
C SER A 175 -4.01 31.22 22.62
N GLU A 176 -2.94 31.96 22.83
CA GLU A 176 -2.48 33.05 21.97
C GLU A 176 -0.95 32.97 21.88
N LEU A 177 -0.42 33.29 20.71
CA LEU A 177 1.01 33.44 20.49
C LEU A 177 1.24 34.88 20.08
N PHE A 178 1.91 35.62 20.96
CA PHE A 178 2.25 37.01 20.72
C PHE A 178 3.28 37.12 19.60
N ASP A 179 3.54 38.35 19.16
CA ASP A 179 4.61 38.63 18.20
C ASP A 179 5.92 38.02 18.70
N SER A 180 6.36 36.97 18.00
CA SER A 180 7.51 36.16 18.36
C SER A 180 8.48 36.10 17.18
N ASP A 181 9.77 36.08 17.48
CA ASP A 181 10.84 36.04 16.51
C ASP A 181 11.88 34.98 16.89
N ILE A 182 12.40 34.28 15.89
CA ILE A 182 13.51 33.34 16.04
C ILE A 182 14.45 33.55 14.86
N SER A 183 15.75 33.57 15.15
CA SER A 183 16.79 33.56 14.14
C SER A 183 17.82 32.49 14.45
N PHE A 184 18.34 31.85 13.40
CA PHE A 184 19.48 30.95 13.46
C PHE A 184 20.53 31.41 12.47
N SER A 185 21.79 31.42 12.89
CA SER A 185 22.94 31.62 12.01
C SER A 185 23.81 30.39 11.98
N ASP A 186 24.39 30.12 10.82
CA ASP A 186 25.31 28.99 10.59
C ASP A 186 24.73 27.66 11.09
N ALA A 187 23.46 27.40 10.76
CA ALA A 187 22.73 26.23 11.24
C ALA A 187 22.70 25.09 10.22
N ASP A 188 22.69 23.86 10.73
CA ASP A 188 22.46 22.65 9.97
C ASP A 188 21.03 22.16 10.19
N THR A 189 20.40 21.69 9.12
CA THR A 189 19.05 21.14 9.16
C THR A 189 19.05 19.73 8.60
N SER A 190 18.43 18.80 9.34
CA SER A 190 18.19 17.43 8.89
C SER A 190 16.71 17.08 8.97
N PHE A 191 16.28 16.17 8.11
CA PHE A 191 14.93 15.60 8.09
C PHE A 191 15.03 14.08 8.10
N ASP A 192 14.45 13.44 9.13
CA ASP A 192 14.47 11.98 9.30
C ASP A 192 15.89 11.39 9.30
N GLY A 193 16.87 12.16 9.80
CA GLY A 193 18.28 11.81 9.83
C GLY A 193 19.09 12.17 8.58
N VAL A 194 18.43 12.61 7.49
CA VAL A 194 19.11 13.07 6.26
C VAL A 194 19.41 14.56 6.35
N GLN A 195 20.68 14.95 6.23
CA GLN A 195 21.06 16.37 6.23
C GLN A 195 20.57 17.04 4.94
N LEU A 196 19.74 18.08 5.07
CA LEU A 196 19.14 18.78 3.94
C LEU A 196 19.86 20.10 3.65
N LEU A 197 20.15 20.87 4.70
CA LEU A 197 20.72 22.21 4.59
C LEU A 197 21.90 22.36 5.54
N GLY A 198 22.88 23.17 5.16
CA GLY A 198 24.01 23.55 6.01
C GLY A 198 24.42 25.01 5.84
N GLY A 199 24.98 25.60 6.89
CA GLY A 199 25.27 27.04 6.94
C GLY A 199 24.03 27.90 6.74
N MET A 200 22.88 27.46 7.24
CA MET A 200 21.59 28.13 7.10
C MET A 200 21.52 29.39 7.95
N ASN A 201 21.12 30.48 7.32
CA ASN A 201 20.61 31.68 7.98
C ASN A 201 19.08 31.65 7.88
N LEU A 202 18.41 31.59 9.03
CA LEU A 202 16.96 31.54 9.13
C LEU A 202 16.48 32.70 9.98
N HIS A 203 15.45 33.40 9.51
CA HIS A 203 14.69 34.37 10.28
C HIS A 203 13.21 34.03 10.18
N ALA A 204 12.58 33.81 11.32
CA ALA A 204 11.17 33.49 11.42
C ALA A 204 10.49 34.48 12.36
N ARG A 205 9.39 35.08 11.91
CA ARG A 205 8.46 35.83 12.77
C ARG A 205 7.12 35.14 12.72
N PHE A 206 6.46 35.01 13.86
CA PHE A 206 5.20 34.29 13.91
C PHE A 206 4.32 34.74 15.07
N ARG A 207 3.01 34.66 14.86
CA ARG A 207 1.97 34.93 15.85
C ARG A 207 0.67 34.25 15.47
N TYR A 208 -0.20 34.04 16.44
CA TYR A 208 -1.58 33.69 16.16
C TYR A 208 -2.50 34.33 17.21
N PRO A 209 -3.71 34.75 16.81
CA PRO A 209 -4.64 35.40 17.71
C PRO A 209 -5.16 34.43 18.78
N ARG A 210 -5.71 35.00 19.84
CA ARG A 210 -6.36 34.26 20.92
C ARG A 210 -7.48 33.39 20.35
N HIS A 211 -7.35 32.08 20.51
CA HIS A 211 -8.34 31.10 20.04
C HIS A 211 -8.50 29.94 21.02
N TYR A 212 -9.66 29.31 21.00
CA TYR A 212 -9.88 28.02 21.65
C TYR A 212 -9.45 26.88 20.75
N ARG A 213 -9.08 25.76 21.37
CA ARG A 213 -8.55 24.60 20.66
C ARG A 213 -9.53 24.00 19.64
N ASP A 214 -10.81 23.98 19.95
CA ASP A 214 -11.88 23.46 19.09
C ASP A 214 -12.07 24.31 17.82
N GLN A 215 -11.70 25.59 17.84
CA GLN A 215 -11.71 26.45 16.66
C GLN A 215 -10.57 26.11 15.68
N ALA A 216 -9.42 25.66 16.18
CA ALA A 216 -8.27 25.29 15.35
C ALA A 216 -7.45 24.15 15.98
N PRO A 217 -7.88 22.87 15.80
CA PRO A 217 -7.15 21.73 16.32
C PRO A 217 -5.97 21.33 15.42
N GLY A 218 -4.84 20.97 16.03
CA GLY A 218 -3.68 20.42 15.32
C GLY A 218 -3.13 21.36 14.24
N LEU A 219 -3.00 20.85 13.01
CA LEU A 219 -2.52 21.62 11.86
C LEU A 219 -3.47 22.73 11.42
N ALA A 220 -4.75 22.73 11.86
CA ALA A 220 -5.67 23.81 11.55
C ALA A 220 -5.20 25.16 12.13
N LYS A 221 -4.34 25.16 13.16
CA LYS A 221 -3.72 26.38 13.70
C LYS A 221 -2.91 27.15 12.66
N LEU A 222 -2.37 26.48 11.65
CA LEU A 222 -1.64 27.13 10.56
C LEU A 222 -2.55 28.07 9.75
N LYS A 223 -3.87 27.89 9.78
CA LYS A 223 -4.82 28.84 9.17
C LYS A 223 -4.96 30.15 9.95
N LEU A 224 -4.68 30.14 11.25
CA LEU A 224 -4.71 31.34 12.11
C LEU A 224 -3.32 31.96 12.28
N LEU A 225 -2.28 31.28 11.78
CA LEU A 225 -0.90 31.70 11.92
C LEU A 225 -0.63 32.85 10.94
N SER A 226 -0.18 33.98 11.49
CA SER A 226 0.56 34.96 10.70
C SER A 226 2.05 34.68 10.89
N ALA A 227 2.77 34.39 9.81
CA ALA A 227 4.20 34.10 9.87
C ALA A 227 4.96 34.70 8.69
N ALA A 228 6.20 35.11 8.92
CA ALA A 228 7.17 35.45 7.89
C ALA A 228 8.38 34.53 8.08
N LEU A 229 8.85 33.92 7.01
CA LEU A 229 9.99 33.02 7.01
C LEU A 229 10.95 33.42 5.90
N GLU A 230 12.18 33.74 6.29
CA GLU A 230 13.30 33.99 5.40
C GLU A 230 14.38 32.94 5.67
N VAL A 231 14.86 32.32 4.61
CA VAL A 231 15.91 31.29 4.66
C VAL A 231 16.88 31.52 3.52
N ASP A 232 18.17 31.59 3.84
CA ASP A 232 19.27 31.45 2.89
C ASP A 232 20.19 30.33 3.40
N ALA A 233 20.39 29.29 2.60
CA ALA A 233 21.16 28.12 3.01
C ALA A 233 21.84 27.42 1.83
N ARG A 234 22.97 26.77 2.12
CA ARG A 234 23.52 25.75 1.22
C ARG A 234 22.66 24.50 1.38
N SER A 235 22.16 23.97 0.26
CA SER A 235 21.47 22.69 0.24
C SER A 235 22.49 21.58 0.08
N GLN A 236 22.24 20.42 0.65
CA GLN A 236 22.88 19.19 0.19
C GLN A 236 22.15 18.71 -1.06
N GLY A 237 22.85 18.02 -1.96
CA GLY A 237 22.23 17.33 -3.07
C GLY A 237 21.41 16.14 -2.57
N LEU A 238 20.53 15.61 -3.40
CA LEU A 238 19.75 14.41 -3.09
C LEU A 238 20.35 13.21 -3.82
N ARG A 239 20.65 12.15 -3.08
CA ARG A 239 21.07 10.86 -3.61
C ARG A 239 19.98 9.82 -3.36
N MET A 240 19.58 9.08 -4.39
CA MET A 240 18.68 7.93 -4.27
C MET A 240 19.21 6.82 -5.17
N ASP A 241 19.70 5.78 -4.52
CA ASP A 241 20.11 4.56 -5.21
C ASP A 241 18.91 3.65 -5.41
N THR A 242 18.70 3.19 -6.64
CA THR A 242 17.57 2.34 -7.01
C THR A 242 17.94 0.88 -7.24
N ASP A 243 19.22 0.51 -7.10
CA ASP A 243 19.67 -0.90 -7.13
C ASP A 243 19.20 -1.69 -5.88
N VAL A 244 19.01 -0.98 -4.77
CA VAL A 244 18.58 -1.58 -3.51
C VAL A 244 17.08 -1.92 -3.52
N GLN A 245 16.70 -3.07 -2.94
CA GLN A 245 15.30 -3.52 -2.81
C GLN A 245 14.35 -2.47 -2.19
N GLN A 246 14.90 -1.56 -1.37
CA GLN A 246 14.18 -0.41 -0.84
C GLN A 246 14.99 0.85 -1.14
N PRO A 247 14.54 1.71 -2.06
CA PRO A 247 15.28 2.92 -2.37
C PRO A 247 15.32 3.82 -1.13
N ARG A 248 16.52 4.24 -0.74
CA ARG A 248 16.75 5.17 0.36
C ARG A 248 17.20 6.52 -0.20
N ILE A 249 16.58 7.58 0.29
CA ILE A 249 16.98 8.95 -0.01
C ILE A 249 18.05 9.33 1.01
N SER A 250 19.20 9.81 0.55
CA SER A 250 20.29 10.33 1.37
C SER A 250 20.80 11.66 0.82
N SER A 251 21.64 12.33 1.59
CA SER A 251 22.29 13.57 1.20
C SER A 251 23.53 13.28 0.35
N SER A 252 23.68 14.02 -0.74
CA SER A 252 24.89 14.05 -1.57
C SER A 252 25.79 15.20 -1.12
N PRO A 253 27.14 15.03 -1.13
CA PRO A 253 28.07 16.09 -0.77
C PRO A 253 28.10 17.27 -1.77
N VAL A 254 27.44 17.13 -2.92
CA VAL A 254 27.34 18.20 -3.91
C VAL A 254 26.41 19.29 -3.37
N ALA A 255 26.95 20.51 -3.22
CA ALA A 255 26.19 21.62 -2.67
C ALA A 255 25.20 22.20 -3.68
N GLY A 256 23.96 22.38 -3.24
CA GLY A 256 22.94 23.22 -3.84
C GLY A 256 22.72 24.51 -3.05
N HIS A 257 21.63 25.21 -3.32
CA HIS A 257 21.30 26.47 -2.64
C HIS A 257 19.80 26.63 -2.49
N LEU A 258 19.33 27.05 -1.32
CA LEU A 258 17.94 27.40 -1.03
C LEU A 258 17.86 28.89 -0.67
N ARG A 259 17.03 29.64 -1.37
CA ARG A 259 16.53 30.95 -0.93
C ARG A 259 15.02 30.91 -0.83
N LEU A 260 14.48 31.37 0.27
CA LEU A 260 13.04 31.36 0.51
C LEU A 260 12.66 32.60 1.30
N SER A 261 11.65 33.32 0.83
CA SER A 261 11.00 34.42 1.53
C SER A 261 9.50 34.26 1.33
N VAL A 262 8.82 33.82 2.39
CA VAL A 262 7.38 33.51 2.36
C VAL A 262 6.67 34.12 3.55
N HIS A 263 5.47 34.63 3.32
CA HIS A 263 4.61 35.24 4.31
C HIS A 263 3.27 34.53 4.30
N LEU A 264 2.90 33.96 5.45
CA LEU A 264 1.60 33.36 5.66
C LEU A 264 0.73 34.33 6.46
N ALA A 265 -0.47 34.63 5.97
CA ALA A 265 -1.50 35.32 6.73
C ALA A 265 -2.86 34.68 6.43
N ASP A 266 -3.63 34.37 7.48
CA ASP A 266 -4.95 33.73 7.38
C ASP A 266 -4.95 32.45 6.52
N GLY A 267 -3.88 31.65 6.62
CA GLY A 267 -3.70 30.41 5.85
C GLY A 267 -3.41 30.61 4.36
N ARG A 268 -3.05 31.84 3.93
CA ARG A 268 -2.71 32.20 2.56
C ARG A 268 -1.29 32.75 2.46
N LEU A 269 -0.57 32.33 1.42
CA LEU A 269 0.70 32.95 1.03
C LEU A 269 0.46 34.37 0.49
N GLN A 270 1.42 35.28 0.59
CA GLN A 270 1.24 36.66 0.15
C GLN A 270 1.85 36.93 -1.23
N PRO A 271 1.29 37.88 -2.02
CA PRO A 271 1.89 38.30 -3.27
C PRO A 271 3.32 38.81 -3.06
N GLY A 272 4.25 38.41 -3.93
CA GLY A 272 5.68 38.70 -3.81
C GLY A 272 6.49 37.63 -3.09
N ASP A 273 5.83 36.66 -2.44
CA ASP A 273 6.50 35.49 -1.87
C ASP A 273 7.19 34.69 -2.97
N HIS A 274 8.40 34.21 -2.66
CA HIS A 274 9.21 33.45 -3.58
C HIS A 274 10.07 32.42 -2.86
N ALA A 275 10.32 31.30 -3.53
CA ALA A 275 11.32 30.33 -3.12
C ALA A 275 12.05 29.83 -4.36
N LEU A 276 13.37 29.72 -4.26
CA LEU A 276 14.25 29.16 -5.28
C LEU A 276 15.16 28.13 -4.63
N TRP A 277 15.09 26.90 -5.12
CA TRP A 277 15.90 25.79 -4.63
C TRP A 277 16.62 25.12 -5.78
N HIS A 278 17.94 25.23 -5.78
CA HIS A 278 18.82 24.50 -6.69
C HIS A 278 19.31 23.24 -5.98
N VAL A 279 18.91 22.08 -6.50
CA VAL A 279 19.18 20.78 -5.88
C VAL A 279 19.96 19.90 -6.85
N PRO A 280 21.25 19.62 -6.58
CA PRO A 280 21.97 18.57 -7.29
C PRO A 280 21.29 17.22 -7.07
N LEU A 281 21.05 16.47 -8.15
CA LEU A 281 20.36 15.19 -8.12
C LEU A 281 21.30 14.05 -8.53
N GLN A 282 21.38 13.03 -7.69
CA GLN A 282 22.05 11.77 -7.97
C GLN A 282 21.03 10.65 -7.84
N LEU A 283 20.46 10.18 -8.96
CA LEU A 283 19.28 9.33 -8.96
C LEU A 283 19.41 8.19 -9.98
N GLY A 284 19.14 6.96 -9.55
CA GLY A 284 19.21 5.75 -10.38
C GLY A 284 20.13 4.68 -9.78
N ASP A 285 20.40 3.60 -10.52
CA ASP A 285 21.38 2.58 -10.14
C ASP A 285 22.80 3.16 -10.11
N GLY A 286 23.50 2.99 -8.99
CA GLY A 286 24.75 3.68 -8.67
C GLY A 286 24.58 5.18 -8.38
N ALA A 287 23.35 5.69 -8.48
CA ALA A 287 22.94 7.08 -8.37
C ALA A 287 23.85 8.06 -9.15
N PRO A 288 23.82 8.00 -10.49
CA PRO A 288 24.59 8.88 -11.36
C PRO A 288 24.13 10.33 -11.21
N ASP A 289 25.03 11.27 -11.47
CA ASP A 289 24.71 12.70 -11.53
C ASP A 289 23.70 12.97 -12.64
N ARG A 290 22.54 13.52 -12.26
CA ARG A 290 21.47 13.95 -13.16
C ARG A 290 21.49 15.46 -13.40
N GLY A 291 22.40 16.19 -12.75
CA GLY A 291 22.49 17.64 -12.80
C GLY A 291 21.72 18.33 -11.68
N VAL A 292 21.43 19.61 -11.88
CA VAL A 292 20.81 20.47 -10.86
C VAL A 292 19.36 20.73 -11.24
N LEU A 293 18.45 20.30 -10.39
CA LEU A 293 17.03 20.64 -10.47
C LEU A 293 16.80 22.01 -9.84
N ALA A 294 16.31 22.96 -10.64
CA ALA A 294 15.84 24.24 -10.17
C ALA A 294 14.34 24.16 -9.87
N LEU A 295 13.96 24.32 -8.61
CA LEU A 295 12.58 24.45 -8.16
C LEU A 295 12.30 25.90 -7.81
N GLN A 296 11.25 26.47 -8.39
CA GLN A 296 10.85 27.85 -8.15
C GLN A 296 9.37 27.92 -7.77
N LEU A 297 9.09 28.59 -6.66
CA LEU A 297 7.75 29.03 -6.27
C LEU A 297 7.70 30.55 -6.39
N SER A 298 6.65 31.07 -7.02
CA SER A 298 6.33 32.49 -6.99
C SER A 298 4.84 32.67 -6.71
N VAL A 299 4.50 33.72 -5.96
CA VAL A 299 3.13 34.00 -5.53
C VAL A 299 2.71 35.37 -6.04
N ALA A 300 1.62 35.41 -6.81
CA ALA A 300 0.97 36.63 -7.27
C ALA A 300 -0.51 36.59 -6.84
N GLU A 301 -1.46 36.61 -7.77
CA GLU A 301 -2.86 36.24 -7.46
C GLU A 301 -3.01 34.74 -7.22
N ASP A 302 -2.19 33.95 -7.91
CA ASP A 302 -2.12 32.49 -7.87
C ASP A 302 -0.69 32.05 -7.50
N LEU A 303 -0.54 30.78 -7.13
CA LEU A 303 0.79 30.18 -6.96
C LEU A 303 1.29 29.70 -8.33
N ARG A 304 2.56 29.93 -8.63
CA ARG A 304 3.24 29.34 -9.78
C ARG A 304 4.42 28.51 -9.30
N LEU A 305 4.41 27.24 -9.64
CA LEU A 305 5.45 26.26 -9.35
C LEU A 305 6.14 25.87 -10.66
N GLN A 306 7.45 26.09 -10.73
CA GLN A 306 8.27 25.70 -11.87
C GLN A 306 9.34 24.73 -11.42
N ALA A 307 9.60 23.72 -12.24
CA ALA A 307 10.67 22.76 -12.01
C ALA A 307 11.44 22.56 -13.31
N ARG A 308 12.75 22.81 -13.29
CA ARG A 308 13.61 22.66 -14.47
C ARG A 308 14.85 21.86 -14.17
N LEU A 309 15.01 20.76 -14.88
CA LEU A 309 16.21 19.95 -14.95
C LEU A 309 16.66 19.94 -16.42
N PRO A 310 17.74 20.66 -16.77
CA PRO A 310 18.24 20.70 -18.14
C PRO A 310 18.53 19.30 -18.68
N ALA A 311 18.29 19.09 -19.97
CA ALA A 311 18.48 17.80 -20.60
C ALA A 311 19.92 17.30 -20.43
N ARG A 312 20.06 16.13 -19.82
CA ARG A 312 21.30 15.37 -19.66
C ARG A 312 21.04 13.90 -19.95
N PRO A 313 22.08 13.09 -20.20
CA PRO A 313 21.91 11.65 -20.39
C PRO A 313 21.06 11.01 -19.29
N GLY A 314 19.87 10.56 -19.70
CA GLY A 314 18.91 9.84 -18.87
C GLY A 314 18.09 10.67 -17.88
N ALA A 315 18.10 12.00 -17.94
CA ALA A 315 17.15 12.83 -17.19
C ALA A 315 16.93 14.23 -17.80
N ALA A 316 15.67 14.64 -17.90
CA ALA A 316 15.26 16.00 -18.23
C ALA A 316 13.87 16.28 -17.62
N VAL A 317 13.63 17.48 -17.13
CA VAL A 317 12.32 17.90 -16.61
C VAL A 317 12.08 19.38 -16.93
N ASP A 318 10.91 19.72 -17.42
CA ASP A 318 10.42 21.10 -17.55
C ASP A 318 8.94 21.11 -17.15
N ALA A 319 8.66 21.67 -15.99
CA ALA A 319 7.31 21.80 -15.46
C ALA A 319 6.99 23.27 -15.16
N ASP A 320 5.78 23.68 -15.54
CA ASP A 320 5.23 24.99 -15.21
C ASP A 320 3.76 24.79 -14.83
N LEU A 321 3.47 24.96 -13.55
CA LEU A 321 2.16 24.71 -12.96
C LEU A 321 1.66 25.98 -12.27
N ARG A 322 0.48 26.43 -12.65
CA ARG A 322 -0.30 27.49 -12.00
C ARG A 322 -1.35 26.84 -11.11
N ILE A 323 -1.36 27.20 -9.83
CA ILE A 323 -2.32 26.73 -8.84
C ILE A 323 -3.21 27.92 -8.47
N ARG A 324 -4.50 27.83 -8.79
CA ARG A 324 -5.45 28.94 -8.58
C ARG A 324 -5.64 29.25 -7.09
N GLY A 325 -5.50 30.51 -6.70
CA GLY A 325 -5.57 30.99 -5.32
C GLY A 325 -4.26 30.81 -4.55
N ARG A 326 -4.22 31.34 -3.33
CA ARG A 326 -3.02 31.39 -2.46
C ARG A 326 -3.15 30.61 -1.16
N ASP A 327 -4.31 30.03 -0.90
CA ASP A 327 -4.57 29.26 0.32
C ASP A 327 -3.82 27.92 0.29
N ILE A 328 -3.31 27.49 1.44
CA ILE A 328 -2.62 26.21 1.55
C ILE A 328 -3.48 25.25 2.38
N PRO A 329 -3.99 24.15 1.79
CA PRO A 329 -4.80 23.16 2.49
C PRO A 329 -3.88 22.23 3.32
N PHE A 330 -3.30 22.73 4.41
CA PHE A 330 -2.33 22.00 5.24
C PHE A 330 -2.79 20.62 5.74
N GLN A 331 -4.11 20.38 5.81
CA GLN A 331 -4.68 19.09 6.20
C GLN A 331 -4.86 18.13 5.03
N GLN A 332 -5.02 18.66 3.80
CA GLN A 332 -5.23 17.88 2.58
C GLN A 332 -4.44 18.52 1.42
N PRO A 333 -3.10 18.46 1.42
CA PRO A 333 -2.27 19.12 0.40
C PRO A 333 -2.60 18.69 -1.04
N ALA A 334 -3.16 17.49 -1.23
CA ALA A 334 -3.61 16.99 -2.52
C ALA A 334 -4.67 17.88 -3.20
N GLN A 335 -5.46 18.66 -2.43
CA GLN A 335 -6.43 19.60 -2.97
C GLN A 335 -5.80 20.73 -3.80
N LEU A 336 -4.48 20.97 -3.69
CA LEU A 336 -3.80 21.90 -4.58
C LEU A 336 -3.87 21.43 -6.04
N LEU A 337 -3.88 20.10 -6.28
CA LEU A 337 -3.93 19.53 -7.62
C LEU A 337 -5.25 19.85 -8.33
N ASP A 338 -6.38 19.93 -7.61
CA ASP A 338 -7.74 20.13 -8.15
C ASP A 338 -7.96 21.48 -8.83
N ARG A 339 -7.01 22.38 -8.65
CA ARG A 339 -7.01 23.74 -9.20
C ARG A 339 -5.68 24.10 -9.83
N SER A 340 -4.89 23.07 -10.14
CA SER A 340 -3.64 23.19 -10.85
C SER A 340 -3.88 23.09 -12.36
N SER A 341 -3.22 23.96 -13.12
CA SER A 341 -3.23 23.98 -14.58
C SER A 341 -1.82 24.24 -15.07
N GLY A 342 -1.43 23.65 -16.20
CA GLY A 342 -0.08 23.86 -16.74
C GLY A 342 0.43 22.68 -17.56
N SER A 343 1.75 22.55 -17.65
CA SER A 343 2.40 21.48 -18.40
C SER A 343 3.57 20.88 -17.63
N VAL A 344 3.77 19.57 -17.80
CA VAL A 344 4.92 18.83 -17.30
C VAL A 344 5.49 18.01 -18.44
N ARG A 345 6.72 18.34 -18.85
CA ARG A 345 7.48 17.55 -19.80
C ARG A 345 8.67 16.93 -19.10
N GLY A 346 8.98 15.69 -19.43
CA GLY A 346 10.14 15.04 -18.84
C GLY A 346 10.59 13.81 -19.60
N GLU A 347 11.87 13.54 -19.48
CA GLU A 347 12.50 12.30 -19.91
C GLU A 347 13.25 11.71 -18.72
N TRP A 348 13.10 10.41 -18.48
CA TRP A 348 13.71 9.73 -17.36
C TRP A 348 14.16 8.33 -17.74
N THR A 349 15.47 8.06 -17.64
CA THR A 349 16.01 6.71 -17.80
C THR A 349 16.17 6.06 -16.44
N PHE A 350 15.47 4.95 -16.25
CA PHE A 350 15.54 4.11 -15.07
C PHE A 350 16.15 2.75 -15.43
N SER A 351 16.84 2.13 -14.49
CA SER A 351 17.42 0.77 -14.62
C SER A 351 16.53 -0.31 -14.00
N SER A 352 15.56 0.09 -13.16
CA SER A 352 14.58 -0.79 -12.56
C SER A 352 13.19 -0.14 -12.59
N LEU A 353 12.14 -0.94 -12.80
CA LEU A 353 10.74 -0.53 -12.71
C LEU A 353 10.18 -0.63 -11.28
N ASN A 354 10.98 -1.04 -10.28
CA ASN A 354 10.53 -1.26 -8.89
C ASN A 354 9.98 -0.01 -8.19
N TRP A 355 10.27 1.18 -8.73
CA TRP A 355 9.70 2.44 -8.23
C TRP A 355 8.23 2.64 -8.62
N ILE A 356 7.75 2.06 -9.73
CA ILE A 356 6.38 2.25 -10.25
C ILE A 356 5.33 1.65 -9.31
N PRO A 357 5.46 0.41 -8.80
CA PRO A 357 4.53 -0.15 -7.82
C PRO A 357 4.41 0.70 -6.55
N ALA A 358 5.50 1.35 -6.11
CA ALA A 358 5.49 2.23 -4.95
C ALA A 358 4.63 3.49 -5.15
N LEU A 359 4.43 3.92 -6.40
CA LEU A 359 3.64 5.10 -6.76
C LEU A 359 2.19 4.79 -7.10
N PHE A 360 1.88 3.65 -7.74
CA PHE A 360 0.53 3.42 -8.31
C PHE A 360 -0.19 2.18 -7.75
N VAL A 361 0.49 1.05 -7.60
CA VAL A 361 -0.14 -0.23 -7.23
C VAL A 361 0.83 -1.04 -6.35
N ARG A 362 0.75 -0.87 -5.02
CA ARG A 362 1.46 -1.76 -4.08
C ARG A 362 0.72 -3.09 -4.02
N LYS A 363 1.08 -4.04 -4.89
CA LYS A 363 0.56 -5.40 -4.84
C LYS A 363 1.70 -6.40 -4.81
N PRO A 364 1.74 -7.33 -3.82
CA PRO A 364 2.82 -8.33 -3.70
C PRO A 364 2.98 -9.27 -4.91
N TRP A 365 1.96 -9.37 -5.76
CA TRP A 365 1.91 -10.25 -6.94
C TRP A 365 2.46 -9.62 -8.22
N LEU A 366 3.02 -8.41 -8.18
CA LEU A 366 3.58 -7.73 -9.35
C LEU A 366 4.90 -7.05 -8.96
N GLN A 367 6.01 -7.76 -9.19
CA GLN A 367 7.34 -7.15 -9.23
C GLN A 367 7.60 -6.75 -10.68
N LEU A 368 8.17 -5.58 -10.91
CA LEU A 368 8.54 -5.09 -12.23
C LEU A 368 10.04 -4.78 -12.20
N ASP A 369 10.83 -5.62 -12.87
CA ASP A 369 12.26 -5.42 -13.05
C ASP A 369 12.58 -5.12 -14.51
N GLY A 370 13.54 -4.22 -14.71
CA GLY A 370 14.08 -3.85 -16.03
C GLY A 370 14.24 -2.34 -16.23
N GLY A 371 15.11 -1.99 -17.16
CA GLY A 371 15.47 -0.61 -17.46
C GLY A 371 14.81 -0.10 -18.75
N GLY A 372 14.54 1.19 -18.80
CA GLY A 372 13.90 1.85 -19.94
C GLY A 372 13.96 3.36 -19.84
N THR A 373 13.47 4.05 -20.87
CA THR A 373 13.34 5.51 -20.87
C THR A 373 11.88 5.90 -20.94
N LEU A 374 11.40 6.61 -19.92
CA LEU A 374 10.08 7.20 -19.88
C LEU A 374 10.14 8.61 -20.46
N LYS A 375 9.23 8.91 -21.38
CA LYS A 375 9.00 10.25 -21.92
C LYS A 375 7.58 10.65 -21.57
N ALA A 376 7.39 11.86 -21.08
CA ALA A 376 6.07 12.38 -20.73
C ALA A 376 5.90 13.80 -21.26
N ASP A 377 4.75 14.07 -21.88
CA ASP A 377 4.26 15.43 -22.16
C ASP A 377 2.83 15.51 -21.61
N LEU A 378 2.69 16.05 -20.41
CA LEU A 378 1.43 16.11 -19.69
C LEU A 378 0.92 17.54 -19.67
N ARG A 379 -0.36 17.71 -19.99
CA ARG A 379 -1.08 18.98 -19.88
C ARG A 379 -2.16 18.84 -18.84
N LEU A 380 -2.21 19.78 -17.91
CA LEU A 380 -3.16 19.78 -16.81
C LEU A 380 -4.09 20.98 -16.94
N ARG A 381 -5.39 20.77 -16.75
CA ARG A 381 -6.41 21.82 -16.68
C ARG A 381 -7.31 21.56 -15.49
N ASP A 382 -7.24 22.43 -14.50
CA ASP A 382 -8.05 22.38 -13.27
C ASP A 382 -8.08 21.00 -12.61
N GLY A 383 -6.90 20.37 -12.47
CA GLY A 383 -6.75 19.04 -11.85
C GLY A 383 -7.07 17.84 -12.75
N GLU A 384 -7.43 18.06 -14.00
CA GLU A 384 -7.70 17.03 -14.99
C GLU A 384 -6.62 17.01 -16.09
N LEU A 385 -6.11 15.83 -16.45
CA LEU A 385 -5.18 15.72 -17.57
C LEU A 385 -5.93 15.97 -18.88
N ALA A 386 -5.47 16.96 -19.63
CA ALA A 386 -6.08 17.37 -20.89
C ALA A 386 -5.74 16.40 -22.03
N GLU A 387 -6.60 16.40 -23.05
CA GLU A 387 -6.39 15.68 -24.31
C GLU A 387 -5.02 16.00 -24.93
N GLY A 388 -4.41 14.98 -25.53
CA GLY A 388 -3.08 15.06 -26.14
C GLY A 388 -1.93 15.00 -25.13
N SER A 389 -2.22 14.78 -23.84
CA SER A 389 -1.19 14.37 -22.88
C SER A 389 -0.73 12.95 -23.20
N THR A 390 0.58 12.70 -23.21
CA THR A 390 1.16 11.37 -23.52
C THR A 390 2.21 10.93 -22.50
N VAL A 391 2.35 9.62 -22.37
CA VAL A 391 3.42 8.95 -21.62
C VAL A 391 3.91 7.76 -22.43
N ASP A 392 5.20 7.74 -22.76
CA ASP A 392 5.79 6.74 -23.63
C ASP A 392 6.96 6.04 -22.93
N ILE A 393 6.98 4.71 -23.04
CA ILE A 393 8.12 3.87 -22.71
C ILE A 393 8.41 3.03 -23.96
N PRO A 394 9.34 3.47 -24.84
CA PRO A 394 9.55 2.81 -26.13
C PRO A 394 10.01 1.36 -26.00
N ALA A 395 10.85 1.08 -25.01
CA ALA A 395 11.29 -0.26 -24.64
C ALA A 395 11.70 -0.28 -23.16
N ALA A 396 11.31 -1.35 -22.47
CA ALA A 396 11.80 -1.70 -21.15
C ALA A 396 11.86 -3.22 -21.01
N GLU A 397 12.90 -3.73 -20.36
CA GLU A 397 12.83 -5.11 -19.85
C GLU A 397 11.70 -5.17 -18.81
N ALA A 398 10.90 -6.22 -18.87
CA ALA A 398 9.77 -6.40 -18.00
C ALA A 398 9.73 -7.84 -17.50
N VAL A 399 9.81 -7.98 -16.20
CA VAL A 399 9.55 -9.22 -15.48
C VAL A 399 8.29 -9.01 -14.64
N ALA A 400 7.40 -9.99 -14.59
CA ALA A 400 6.25 -10.02 -13.68
C ALA A 400 6.13 -11.39 -13.03
N GLU A 401 5.85 -11.46 -11.72
CA GLU A 401 5.66 -12.72 -11.00
C GLU A 401 4.22 -12.88 -10.50
N VAL A 402 3.39 -13.60 -11.24
CA VAL A 402 1.96 -13.75 -10.96
C VAL A 402 1.64 -15.20 -10.60
N ALA A 403 1.02 -15.42 -9.44
CA ALA A 403 0.57 -16.76 -8.99
C ALA A 403 1.65 -17.87 -9.06
N GLY A 404 2.91 -17.54 -8.76
CA GLY A 404 4.03 -18.49 -8.81
C GLY A 404 4.60 -18.73 -10.22
N VAL A 405 4.23 -17.88 -11.19
CA VAL A 405 4.76 -17.88 -12.55
C VAL A 405 5.49 -16.56 -12.82
N ARG A 406 6.76 -16.66 -13.19
CA ARG A 406 7.59 -15.57 -13.68
C ARG A 406 7.43 -15.43 -15.20
N LEU A 407 6.85 -14.31 -15.61
CA LEU A 407 6.75 -13.85 -16.99
C LEU A 407 7.90 -12.89 -17.26
N ALA A 408 8.65 -13.07 -18.35
CA ALA A 408 9.75 -12.19 -18.73
C ALA A 408 9.76 -11.89 -20.23
N GLY A 409 10.01 -10.63 -20.59
CA GLY A 409 10.14 -10.16 -21.98
C GLY A 409 10.54 -8.70 -22.08
N THR A 410 10.55 -8.16 -23.30
CA THR A 410 10.73 -6.73 -23.55
C THR A 410 9.38 -6.11 -23.85
N ALA A 411 9.00 -5.09 -23.08
CA ALA A 411 7.74 -4.38 -23.19
C ALA A 411 7.93 -2.97 -23.77
N SER A 412 6.91 -2.48 -24.48
CA SER A 412 6.72 -1.06 -24.75
C SER A 412 5.39 -0.61 -24.15
N ALA A 413 5.28 0.67 -23.80
CA ALA A 413 4.06 1.25 -23.29
C ALA A 413 3.80 2.61 -23.96
N HIS A 414 2.56 2.82 -24.39
CA HIS A 414 2.09 4.09 -24.93
C HIS A 414 0.81 4.48 -24.19
N GLY A 415 0.87 5.61 -23.50
CA GLY A 415 -0.23 6.20 -22.75
C GLY A 415 -0.67 7.50 -23.41
N GLU A 416 -1.98 7.69 -23.53
CA GLU A 416 -2.59 8.88 -24.09
C GLU A 416 -3.87 9.26 -23.34
N LEU A 417 -4.17 10.56 -23.31
CA LEU A 417 -5.44 11.08 -22.82
C LEU A 417 -6.34 11.40 -24.01
N LYS A 418 -7.47 10.67 -24.10
CA LYS A 418 -8.49 10.87 -25.14
C LYS A 418 -9.57 11.83 -24.70
N ALA A 419 -10.18 12.48 -25.69
CA ALA A 419 -11.36 13.30 -25.52
C ALA A 419 -12.48 12.54 -24.77
N GLY A 420 -13.11 13.21 -23.81
CA GLY A 420 -14.18 12.70 -22.97
C GLY A 420 -14.58 13.75 -21.92
N GLN A 421 -15.69 13.54 -21.21
CA GLN A 421 -16.07 14.32 -20.04
C GLN A 421 -16.39 13.38 -18.86
N PRO A 422 -15.45 13.13 -17.92
CA PRO A 422 -14.04 13.58 -17.93
C PRO A 422 -13.22 12.90 -19.04
N THR A 423 -12.01 13.41 -19.32
CA THR A 423 -11.06 12.79 -20.26
C THR A 423 -10.79 11.33 -19.89
N GLN A 424 -10.51 10.52 -20.90
CA GLN A 424 -10.25 9.10 -20.70
C GLN A 424 -8.76 8.81 -20.84
N ALA A 425 -8.14 8.32 -19.76
CA ALA A 425 -6.77 7.83 -19.79
C ALA A 425 -6.74 6.44 -20.40
N GLN A 426 -5.89 6.23 -21.40
CA GLN A 426 -5.64 4.94 -22.02
C GLN A 426 -4.14 4.64 -21.96
N LEU A 427 -3.78 3.41 -21.60
CA LEU A 427 -2.39 2.95 -21.58
C LEU A 427 -2.31 1.57 -22.22
N ALA A 428 -1.66 1.51 -23.38
CA ALA A 428 -1.42 0.30 -24.14
C ALA A 428 0.00 -0.21 -23.85
N ILE A 429 0.10 -1.39 -23.26
CA ILE A 429 1.36 -2.10 -23.03
C ILE A 429 1.43 -3.25 -24.02
N ARG A 430 2.60 -3.43 -24.66
CA ARG A 430 2.83 -4.44 -25.69
C ARG A 430 4.11 -5.21 -25.40
N LEU A 431 4.03 -6.52 -25.41
CA LEU A 431 5.17 -7.44 -25.28
C LEU A 431 5.18 -8.35 -26.51
N PRO A 432 5.96 -8.03 -27.56
CA PRO A 432 6.00 -8.81 -28.79
C PRO A 432 6.41 -10.27 -28.56
N ARG A 433 7.29 -10.51 -27.57
CA ARG A 433 7.72 -11.84 -27.14
C ARG A 433 7.86 -11.86 -25.63
N PHE A 434 7.44 -12.96 -25.03
CA PHE A 434 7.58 -13.20 -23.60
C PHE A 434 7.67 -14.70 -23.32
N SER A 435 8.20 -15.05 -22.16
CA SER A 435 8.34 -16.44 -21.73
C SER A 435 7.84 -16.60 -20.30
N ALA A 436 7.24 -17.75 -20.01
CA ALA A 436 6.67 -18.08 -18.72
C ALA A 436 7.41 -19.26 -18.10
N ARG A 437 7.85 -19.08 -16.84
CA ARG A 437 8.55 -20.08 -16.05
C ARG A 437 7.99 -20.14 -14.64
N PRO A 438 7.97 -21.29 -13.97
CA PRO A 438 7.63 -21.35 -12.55
C PRO A 438 8.68 -20.59 -11.73
N THR A 439 8.24 -19.90 -10.67
CA THR A 439 9.15 -19.16 -9.78
C THR A 439 10.12 -20.11 -9.04
N ASP A 440 9.67 -21.32 -8.71
CA ASP A 440 10.42 -22.34 -7.98
C ASP A 440 11.29 -23.26 -8.86
N ALA A 441 11.13 -23.20 -10.19
CA ALA A 441 11.83 -24.08 -11.14
C ALA A 441 12.23 -23.32 -12.42
N LYS A 442 13.34 -22.59 -12.36
CA LYS A 442 13.80 -21.67 -13.42
C LYS A 442 14.10 -22.35 -14.76
N ASP A 443 14.46 -23.63 -14.76
CA ASP A 443 14.78 -24.35 -16.00
C ASP A 443 13.55 -24.90 -16.73
N VAL A 444 12.38 -24.86 -16.08
CA VAL A 444 11.14 -25.36 -16.69
C VAL A 444 10.45 -24.24 -17.46
N ARG A 445 10.20 -24.49 -18.74
CA ARG A 445 9.38 -23.60 -19.59
C ARG A 445 7.93 -24.03 -19.54
N LEU A 446 7.04 -23.11 -19.16
CA LEU A 446 5.59 -23.32 -19.20
C LEU A 446 5.04 -23.03 -20.60
N PHE A 447 5.38 -21.86 -21.13
CA PHE A 447 5.04 -21.45 -22.49
C PHE A 447 5.92 -20.27 -22.95
N ASP A 448 6.06 -20.15 -24.27
CA ASP A 448 6.66 -19.01 -24.95
C ASP A 448 5.55 -18.31 -25.76
N GLY A 449 5.29 -17.04 -25.43
CA GLY A 449 4.20 -16.27 -26.00
C GLY A 449 4.66 -15.18 -26.96
N ARG A 450 3.75 -14.79 -27.84
CA ARG A 450 3.89 -13.62 -28.72
C ARG A 450 2.71 -12.67 -28.55
N ASP A 451 2.96 -11.40 -28.87
CA ASP A 451 1.93 -10.35 -28.97
C ASP A 451 1.04 -10.22 -27.74
N LEU A 452 1.63 -10.27 -26.54
CA LEU A 452 0.89 -9.95 -25.32
C LEU A 452 0.56 -8.46 -25.28
N ALA A 453 -0.72 -8.16 -25.19
CA ALA A 453 -1.29 -6.83 -25.14
C ALA A 453 -2.02 -6.65 -23.82
N VAL A 454 -1.67 -5.60 -23.07
CA VAL A 454 -2.41 -5.16 -21.89
C VAL A 454 -2.90 -3.74 -22.14
N ASP A 455 -4.22 -3.58 -22.19
CA ASP A 455 -4.87 -2.29 -22.40
C ASP A 455 -5.51 -1.84 -21.09
N LEU A 456 -5.07 -0.70 -20.58
CA LEU A 456 -5.57 -0.07 -19.36
C LEU A 456 -6.41 1.15 -19.72
N SER A 457 -7.54 1.35 -19.04
CA SER A 457 -8.41 2.50 -19.23
C SER A 457 -8.92 3.05 -17.90
N GLY A 458 -9.04 4.37 -17.77
CA GLY A 458 -9.48 5.04 -16.56
C GLY A 458 -9.90 6.50 -16.76
N ASP A 459 -10.27 7.14 -15.66
CA ASP A 459 -10.65 8.57 -15.59
C ASP A 459 -9.38 9.46 -15.61
N GLY A 460 -9.39 10.52 -16.40
CA GLY A 460 -8.26 11.44 -16.56
C GLY A 460 -8.03 12.42 -15.41
N ARG A 461 -8.94 12.51 -14.44
CA ARG A 461 -8.75 13.28 -13.21
C ARG A 461 -7.68 12.64 -12.33
N LEU A 462 -6.68 13.40 -11.88
CA LEU A 462 -5.52 12.83 -11.17
C LEU A 462 -5.89 12.05 -9.90
N GLN A 463 -6.94 12.47 -9.20
CA GLN A 463 -7.42 11.82 -7.98
C GLN A 463 -8.07 10.45 -8.24
N GLU A 464 -8.63 10.26 -9.45
CA GLU A 464 -9.42 9.08 -9.83
C GLU A 464 -8.63 8.10 -10.70
N LEU A 465 -7.54 8.54 -11.34
CA LEU A 465 -6.61 7.70 -12.12
C LEU A 465 -6.18 6.42 -11.39
N ARG A 466 -6.17 6.42 -10.05
CA ARG A 466 -5.78 5.28 -9.21
C ARG A 466 -6.93 4.37 -8.76
N LYS A 467 -8.18 4.80 -8.88
CA LYS A 467 -9.34 4.17 -8.19
C LYS A 467 -10.32 3.43 -9.11
N GLY A 468 -10.14 3.47 -10.43
CA GLY A 468 -11.12 2.94 -11.39
C GLY A 468 -10.56 2.37 -12.68
N VAL A 469 -9.34 1.84 -12.65
CA VAL A 469 -8.69 1.31 -13.87
C VAL A 469 -9.29 -0.04 -14.26
N ARG A 470 -9.71 -0.15 -15.52
CA ARG A 470 -10.05 -1.44 -16.15
C ARG A 470 -8.88 -1.89 -16.99
N ALA A 471 -8.49 -3.15 -16.84
CA ALA A 471 -7.44 -3.78 -17.62
C ALA A 471 -8.03 -4.87 -18.52
N ARG A 472 -7.61 -4.92 -19.78
CA ARG A 472 -7.88 -6.02 -20.71
C ARG A 472 -6.56 -6.63 -21.13
N LEU A 473 -6.38 -7.91 -20.81
CA LEU A 473 -5.19 -8.69 -21.15
C LEU A 473 -5.53 -9.62 -22.30
N ARG A 474 -4.72 -9.59 -23.36
CA ARG A 474 -4.86 -10.43 -24.55
C ARG A 474 -3.52 -11.01 -24.95
N PHE A 475 -3.51 -12.28 -25.29
CA PHE A 475 -2.37 -12.93 -25.93
C PHE A 475 -2.87 -14.03 -26.86
N SER A 476 -2.12 -14.26 -27.92
CA SER A 476 -2.45 -15.26 -28.92
C SER A 476 -1.28 -16.19 -29.17
N GLU A 477 -1.61 -17.46 -29.35
CA GLU A 477 -0.68 -18.47 -29.84
C GLU A 477 0.57 -18.67 -28.98
N ALA A 478 0.42 -18.64 -27.65
CA ALA A 478 1.49 -19.00 -26.74
C ALA A 478 1.80 -20.51 -26.85
N ALA A 479 3.01 -20.83 -27.29
CA ALA A 479 3.46 -22.20 -27.50
C ALA A 479 3.82 -22.86 -26.17
N ILE A 480 3.19 -23.99 -25.87
CA ILE A 480 3.52 -24.87 -24.74
C ILE A 480 4.44 -25.98 -25.27
N PRO A 481 5.73 -25.99 -24.90
CA PRO A 481 6.68 -26.98 -25.43
C PRO A 481 6.39 -28.39 -24.92
N ASP A 482 5.98 -28.51 -23.65
CA ASP A 482 5.69 -29.80 -23.00
C ASP A 482 4.56 -29.65 -21.97
N LEU A 483 3.46 -30.37 -22.21
CA LEU A 483 2.30 -30.43 -21.30
C LEU A 483 2.66 -31.08 -19.96
N ALA A 484 3.69 -31.95 -19.89
CA ALA A 484 4.12 -32.56 -18.64
C ALA A 484 4.60 -31.54 -17.60
N ALA A 485 4.99 -30.33 -18.03
CA ALA A 485 5.36 -29.23 -17.15
C ALA A 485 4.22 -28.81 -16.20
N TYR A 486 2.95 -29.06 -16.55
CA TYR A 486 1.79 -28.63 -15.76
C TYR A 486 1.40 -29.58 -14.63
N ASN A 487 2.03 -30.76 -14.53
CA ASN A 487 1.76 -31.72 -13.45
C ASN A 487 1.89 -31.12 -12.05
N ARG A 488 2.76 -30.10 -11.87
CA ARG A 488 2.94 -29.40 -10.59
C ARG A 488 1.67 -28.70 -10.09
N TYR A 489 0.75 -28.34 -10.99
CA TYR A 489 -0.48 -27.63 -10.65
C TYR A 489 -1.68 -28.57 -10.49
N LEU A 490 -1.58 -29.83 -10.93
CA LEU A 490 -2.68 -30.80 -10.82
C LEU A 490 -2.82 -31.35 -9.38
N GLY A 491 -1.73 -31.43 -8.60
CA GLY A 491 -1.79 -31.83 -7.19
C GLY A 491 -2.34 -33.25 -6.93
N SER A 492 -2.46 -34.08 -7.97
CA SER A 492 -3.02 -35.44 -7.92
C SER A 492 -2.09 -36.40 -8.66
N ARG A 493 -1.92 -37.61 -8.12
CA ARG A 493 -1.18 -38.69 -8.77
C ARG A 493 -2.05 -39.49 -9.74
N GLN A 494 -3.36 -39.27 -9.70
CA GLN A 494 -4.36 -39.97 -10.49
C GLN A 494 -4.54 -39.32 -11.87
N VAL A 495 -4.14 -38.05 -12.04
CA VAL A 495 -4.12 -37.37 -13.34
C VAL A 495 -2.71 -36.86 -13.59
N ARG A 496 -2.02 -37.45 -14.56
CA ARG A 496 -0.64 -37.10 -14.90
C ARG A 496 -0.47 -36.93 -16.40
N LEU A 497 0.01 -35.78 -16.82
CA LEU A 497 0.41 -35.48 -18.20
C LEU A 497 1.80 -36.10 -18.44
N LEU A 498 1.93 -36.94 -19.46
CA LEU A 498 3.16 -37.68 -19.77
C LEU A 498 3.99 -36.98 -20.85
N LYS A 499 3.33 -36.44 -21.87
CA LYS A 499 3.95 -35.68 -22.97
C LYS A 499 2.89 -34.93 -23.77
N GLY A 500 3.34 -34.08 -24.68
CA GLY A 500 2.52 -33.40 -25.68
C GLY A 500 2.86 -31.93 -25.76
N SER A 501 2.47 -31.27 -26.85
CA SER A 501 2.65 -29.83 -27.01
C SER A 501 1.30 -29.15 -27.15
N GLY A 502 1.27 -27.82 -27.00
CA GLY A 502 0.03 -27.10 -27.16
C GLY A 502 0.21 -25.64 -27.53
N VAL A 503 -0.91 -25.00 -27.81
CA VAL A 503 -1.00 -23.57 -28.11
C VAL A 503 -2.12 -22.98 -27.28
N LEU A 504 -1.82 -21.92 -26.52
CA LEU A 504 -2.75 -21.23 -25.63
C LEU A 504 -3.00 -19.80 -26.12
N SER A 505 -4.26 -19.38 -26.12
CA SER A 505 -4.68 -18.00 -26.35
C SER A 505 -5.68 -17.57 -25.27
N GLY A 506 -5.78 -16.27 -24.99
CA GLY A 506 -6.74 -15.78 -24.00
C GLY A 506 -7.03 -14.28 -24.09
N ASP A 507 -8.23 -13.91 -23.66
CA ASP A 507 -8.72 -12.53 -23.53
C ASP A 507 -9.49 -12.39 -22.21
N VAL A 508 -8.99 -11.55 -21.31
CA VAL A 508 -9.52 -11.40 -19.95
C VAL A 508 -9.64 -9.93 -19.59
N THR A 509 -10.76 -9.57 -18.95
CA THR A 509 -11.00 -8.22 -18.42
C THR A 509 -11.03 -8.22 -16.90
N LEU A 510 -10.22 -7.37 -16.26
CA LEU A 510 -10.05 -7.29 -14.81
C LEU A 510 -10.11 -5.84 -14.29
N ASP A 511 -10.57 -5.67 -13.06
CA ASP A 511 -10.55 -4.41 -12.32
C ASP A 511 -9.23 -4.24 -11.53
N THR A 512 -9.07 -3.08 -10.87
CA THR A 512 -7.90 -2.76 -10.02
C THR A 512 -7.71 -3.69 -8.82
N GLU A 513 -8.74 -4.44 -8.43
CA GLU A 513 -8.67 -5.40 -7.30
C GLU A 513 -8.29 -6.80 -7.77
N GLY A 514 -8.15 -7.02 -9.09
CA GLY A 514 -7.86 -8.32 -9.67
C GLY A 514 -9.10 -9.20 -9.78
N ARG A 515 -10.30 -8.61 -9.72
CA ARG A 515 -11.55 -9.32 -9.97
C ARG A 515 -11.84 -9.28 -11.47
N VAL A 516 -12.14 -10.44 -12.03
CA VAL A 516 -12.55 -10.60 -13.42
C VAL A 516 -14.06 -10.61 -13.51
N GLY A 517 -14.56 -9.76 -14.41
CA GLY A 517 -15.95 -9.76 -14.82
C GLY A 517 -16.27 -10.88 -15.81
N ARG A 518 -15.48 -11.01 -16.90
CA ARG A 518 -15.59 -12.08 -17.91
C ARG A 518 -14.24 -12.30 -18.61
N GLY A 519 -14.00 -13.51 -19.09
CA GLY A 519 -12.85 -13.84 -19.94
C GLY A 519 -13.02 -15.15 -20.71
N ASN A 520 -12.14 -15.39 -21.67
CA ASN A 520 -12.04 -16.64 -22.40
C ASN A 520 -10.58 -17.08 -22.57
N ALA A 521 -10.39 -18.38 -22.76
CA ALA A 521 -9.12 -18.94 -23.18
C ALA A 521 -9.35 -20.14 -24.09
N ARG A 522 -8.44 -20.35 -25.03
CA ARG A 522 -8.44 -21.52 -25.92
C ARG A 522 -7.10 -22.22 -25.82
N LEU A 523 -7.11 -23.50 -25.47
CA LEU A 523 -5.95 -24.37 -25.48
C LEU A 523 -6.15 -25.44 -26.55
N VAL A 524 -5.19 -25.60 -27.45
CA VAL A 524 -5.15 -26.71 -28.42
C VAL A 524 -3.90 -27.53 -28.15
N GLY A 525 -4.07 -28.73 -27.62
CA GLY A 525 -3.00 -29.71 -27.39
C GLY A 525 -2.94 -30.74 -28.51
N ARG A 526 -1.72 -31.10 -28.93
CA ARG A 526 -1.46 -32.10 -29.96
C ARG A 526 -0.60 -33.22 -29.42
N SER A 527 -0.90 -34.45 -29.83
CA SER A 527 -0.16 -35.65 -29.41
C SER A 527 0.00 -35.72 -27.88
N ALA A 528 -1.02 -35.23 -27.16
CA ALA A 528 -1.06 -35.21 -25.72
C ALA A 528 -1.21 -36.65 -25.22
N SER A 529 -0.45 -37.01 -24.20
CA SER A 529 -0.59 -38.29 -23.53
C SER A 529 -0.69 -38.05 -22.04
N ALA A 530 -1.64 -38.72 -21.41
CA ALA A 530 -1.91 -38.61 -19.99
C ALA A 530 -2.25 -39.98 -19.40
N GLU A 531 -2.00 -40.13 -18.11
CA GLU A 531 -2.49 -41.22 -17.29
C GLU A 531 -3.63 -40.67 -16.44
N VAL A 532 -4.84 -41.22 -16.59
CA VAL A 532 -6.04 -40.79 -15.87
C VAL A 532 -6.60 -42.01 -15.14
N ALA A 533 -6.64 -41.95 -13.81
CA ALA A 533 -7.06 -43.04 -12.92
C ALA A 533 -6.34 -44.37 -13.25
N GLY A 534 -5.06 -44.32 -13.63
CA GLY A 534 -4.22 -45.47 -13.98
C GLY A 534 -4.44 -46.02 -15.39
N VAL A 535 -5.23 -45.34 -16.23
CA VAL A 535 -5.43 -45.68 -17.65
C VAL A 535 -4.64 -44.69 -18.52
N GLY A 536 -3.75 -45.21 -19.36
CA GLY A 536 -3.03 -44.40 -20.33
C GLY A 536 -3.93 -44.00 -21.51
N MET A 537 -3.93 -42.71 -21.82
CA MET A 537 -4.69 -42.12 -22.92
C MET A 537 -3.76 -41.24 -23.76
N GLY A 538 -3.94 -41.24 -25.08
CA GLY A 538 -3.16 -40.41 -25.99
C GLY A 538 -3.97 -39.90 -27.17
N GLY A 539 -3.95 -38.60 -27.45
CA GLY A 539 -4.72 -37.99 -28.54
C GLY A 539 -4.54 -36.47 -28.62
N ASP A 540 -5.47 -35.82 -29.31
CA ASP A 540 -5.53 -34.36 -29.40
C ASP A 540 -6.62 -33.83 -28.46
N ILE A 541 -6.38 -32.66 -27.86
CA ILE A 541 -7.31 -32.02 -26.92
C ILE A 541 -7.52 -30.57 -27.32
N GLU A 542 -8.76 -30.11 -27.25
CA GLU A 542 -9.11 -28.71 -27.40
C GLU A 542 -9.96 -28.27 -26.21
N VAL A 543 -9.56 -27.20 -25.54
CA VAL A 543 -10.27 -26.63 -24.39
C VAL A 543 -10.66 -25.20 -24.73
N ASN A 544 -11.96 -24.92 -24.72
CA ASN A 544 -12.50 -23.58 -24.81
C ASN A 544 -13.01 -23.19 -23.42
N ALA A 545 -12.17 -22.52 -22.65
CA ALA A 545 -12.47 -22.10 -21.28
C ALA A 545 -13.25 -20.78 -21.26
N ALA A 546 -14.32 -20.74 -20.47
CA ALA A 546 -15.13 -19.55 -20.27
C ALA A 546 -15.07 -19.13 -18.79
N LEU A 547 -14.44 -17.98 -18.51
CA LEU A 547 -14.34 -17.43 -17.16
C LEU A 547 -15.51 -16.48 -16.92
N ARG A 548 -16.49 -16.89 -16.11
CA ARG A 548 -17.70 -16.12 -15.78
C ARG A 548 -17.49 -15.12 -14.65
N ARG A 549 -16.63 -15.48 -13.69
CA ARG A 549 -16.20 -14.65 -12.57
C ARG A 549 -14.89 -15.21 -12.05
N GLY A 550 -13.96 -14.34 -11.64
CA GLY A 550 -12.73 -14.78 -10.99
C GLY A 550 -12.21 -13.73 -10.02
N ASP A 551 -11.54 -14.19 -8.97
CA ASP A 551 -10.77 -13.33 -8.09
C ASP A 551 -9.35 -13.89 -8.02
N PHE A 552 -8.39 -13.21 -8.65
CA PHE A 552 -7.00 -13.65 -8.68
C PHE A 552 -6.30 -13.52 -7.33
N SER A 553 -6.79 -12.63 -6.45
CA SER A 553 -6.25 -12.45 -5.10
C SER A 553 -6.68 -13.59 -4.19
N GLN A 554 -7.97 -13.97 -4.26
CA GLN A 554 -8.53 -15.08 -3.53
C GLN A 554 -8.32 -16.42 -4.23
N ARG A 555 -7.87 -16.44 -5.50
CA ARG A 555 -7.72 -17.63 -6.36
C ARG A 555 -8.99 -18.48 -6.50
N HIS A 556 -10.15 -17.81 -6.56
CA HIS A 556 -11.45 -18.45 -6.79
C HIS A 556 -11.90 -18.17 -8.23
N PHE A 557 -12.31 -19.20 -8.96
CA PHE A 557 -12.69 -19.08 -10.38
C PHE A 557 -13.97 -19.84 -10.69
N ASP A 558 -14.87 -19.22 -11.45
CA ASP A 558 -16.05 -19.83 -12.04
C ASP A 558 -15.84 -20.00 -13.55
N LEU A 559 -15.64 -21.24 -13.96
CA LEU A 559 -15.37 -21.69 -15.32
C LEU A 559 -16.61 -22.33 -15.99
N SER A 560 -17.80 -22.04 -15.49
CA SER A 560 -19.05 -22.60 -16.02
C SER A 560 -19.29 -22.18 -17.48
N GLY A 561 -19.58 -23.17 -18.32
CA GLY A 561 -19.68 -23.03 -19.78
C GLY A 561 -18.39 -23.38 -20.54
N THR A 562 -17.33 -23.83 -19.85
CA THR A 562 -16.13 -24.39 -20.49
C THR A 562 -16.48 -25.65 -21.27
N THR A 563 -15.86 -25.84 -22.43
CA THR A 563 -15.99 -27.08 -23.22
C THR A 563 -14.62 -27.70 -23.48
N VAL A 564 -14.55 -29.03 -23.45
CA VAL A 564 -13.36 -29.81 -23.80
C VAL A 564 -13.74 -30.79 -24.88
N GLU A 565 -12.98 -30.80 -25.97
CA GLU A 565 -13.10 -31.75 -27.07
C GLU A 565 -11.84 -32.61 -27.11
N LEU A 566 -12.04 -33.91 -27.24
CA LEU A 566 -11.00 -34.92 -27.32
C LEU A 566 -11.14 -35.61 -28.68
N ARG A 567 -10.05 -35.67 -29.43
CA ARG A 567 -10.00 -36.28 -30.77
C ARG A 567 -8.88 -37.29 -30.88
N ASN A 568 -9.06 -38.27 -31.76
CA ASN A 568 -8.05 -39.29 -32.07
C ASN A 568 -7.49 -40.01 -30.83
N VAL A 569 -8.30 -40.16 -29.78
CA VAL A 569 -7.83 -40.72 -28.51
C VAL A 569 -7.63 -42.22 -28.64
N GLN A 570 -6.47 -42.67 -28.20
CA GLN A 570 -6.09 -44.07 -28.04
C GLN A 570 -6.05 -44.35 -26.55
N VAL A 571 -6.64 -45.48 -26.15
CA VAL A 571 -6.70 -45.93 -24.75
C VAL A 571 -5.89 -47.21 -24.63
N ASP A 572 -4.99 -47.26 -23.65
CA ASP A 572 -4.19 -48.45 -23.39
C ASP A 572 -5.09 -49.65 -23.05
N GLY A 573 -4.80 -50.81 -23.66
CA GLY A 573 -5.61 -52.02 -23.51
C GLY A 573 -6.81 -52.14 -24.48
N ALA A 574 -7.06 -51.14 -25.34
CA ALA A 574 -8.12 -51.19 -26.36
C ALA A 574 -7.60 -51.48 -27.78
N PRO A 575 -8.35 -52.19 -28.65
CA PRO A 575 -7.95 -52.44 -30.03
C PRO A 575 -7.86 -51.15 -30.88
N ARG A 576 -6.82 -51.03 -31.71
CA ARG A 576 -6.40 -49.83 -32.49
C ARG A 576 -7.37 -49.35 -33.61
N ALA A 577 -8.54 -49.96 -33.78
CA ALA A 577 -9.27 -49.89 -35.06
C ALA A 577 -9.90 -48.52 -35.39
N THR A 578 -10.24 -47.67 -34.42
CA THR A 578 -10.76 -46.30 -34.63
C THR A 578 -10.39 -45.38 -33.46
N GLY A 579 -9.96 -44.15 -33.76
CA GLY A 579 -9.65 -43.13 -32.75
C GLY A 579 -10.92 -42.66 -32.03
N TRP A 580 -10.90 -42.71 -30.70
CA TRP A 580 -12.02 -42.31 -29.86
C TRP A 580 -12.18 -40.78 -29.84
N GLN A 581 -13.42 -40.33 -29.71
CA GLN A 581 -13.75 -38.91 -29.62
C GLN A 581 -14.69 -38.67 -28.45
N GLY A 582 -14.56 -37.50 -27.81
CA GLY A 582 -15.42 -37.13 -26.70
C GLY A 582 -15.52 -35.62 -26.52
N ASP A 583 -16.74 -35.14 -26.32
CA ASP A 583 -17.05 -33.76 -25.99
C ASP A 583 -17.49 -33.69 -24.53
N VAL A 584 -17.01 -32.69 -23.80
CA VAL A 584 -17.36 -32.46 -22.39
C VAL A 584 -17.74 -31.00 -22.21
N ALA A 585 -18.98 -30.73 -21.81
CA ALA A 585 -19.47 -29.41 -21.45
C ALA A 585 -19.61 -29.28 -19.93
N PHE A 586 -18.97 -28.28 -19.35
CA PHE A 586 -19.01 -28.02 -17.92
C PHE A 586 -20.20 -27.09 -17.60
N ARG A 587 -21.34 -27.65 -17.17
CA ARG A 587 -22.51 -26.88 -16.73
C ARG A 587 -22.19 -26.01 -15.53
N GLN A 588 -21.45 -26.57 -14.58
CA GLN A 588 -20.87 -25.87 -13.45
C GLN A 588 -19.40 -26.26 -13.32
N GLY A 589 -18.52 -25.30 -13.05
CA GLY A 589 -17.11 -25.56 -12.81
C GLY A 589 -16.52 -24.50 -11.89
N ARG A 590 -16.33 -24.82 -10.61
CA ARG A 590 -15.71 -23.94 -9.62
C ARG A 590 -14.32 -24.47 -9.27
N ILE A 591 -13.34 -23.56 -9.23
CA ILE A 591 -11.97 -23.84 -8.81
C ILE A 591 -11.64 -22.93 -7.64
N ASP A 592 -11.30 -23.52 -6.51
CA ASP A 592 -10.73 -22.88 -5.33
C ASP A 592 -9.25 -23.30 -5.25
N ALA A 593 -8.36 -22.44 -5.75
CA ALA A 593 -6.92 -22.73 -5.86
C ALA A 593 -6.08 -22.23 -4.67
N GLN A 594 -6.73 -21.85 -3.56
CA GLN A 594 -6.08 -21.64 -2.26
C GLN A 594 -5.99 -22.97 -1.48
N SER A 595 -5.46 -22.94 -0.26
CA SER A 595 -5.55 -24.09 0.65
C SER A 595 -6.86 -24.00 1.43
N PRO A 596 -7.75 -25.00 1.39
CA PRO A 596 -7.61 -26.28 0.66
C PRO A 596 -7.93 -26.15 -0.84
N PHE A 597 -7.13 -26.80 -1.70
CA PHE A 597 -7.40 -26.85 -3.14
C PHE A 597 -8.64 -27.70 -3.39
N GLN A 598 -9.57 -27.19 -4.19
CA GLN A 598 -10.78 -27.92 -4.56
C GLN A 598 -11.27 -27.51 -5.96
N VAL A 599 -11.72 -28.49 -6.73
CA VAL A 599 -12.45 -28.29 -7.98
C VAL A 599 -13.75 -29.05 -7.91
N ASP A 600 -14.87 -28.38 -8.11
CA ASP A 600 -16.20 -28.99 -8.22
C ASP A 600 -16.75 -28.73 -9.62
N ALA A 601 -17.26 -29.79 -10.27
CA ALA A 601 -17.83 -29.66 -11.60
C ALA A 601 -19.06 -30.55 -11.81
N THR A 602 -19.98 -30.07 -12.63
CA THR A 602 -21.06 -30.88 -13.21
C THR A 602 -20.91 -30.84 -14.72
N THR A 603 -20.81 -32.01 -15.34
CA THR A 603 -20.49 -32.14 -16.76
C THR A 603 -21.58 -32.89 -17.52
N ASP A 604 -21.79 -32.46 -18.77
CA ASP A 604 -22.46 -33.23 -19.81
C ASP A 604 -21.39 -33.73 -20.78
N LEU A 605 -21.44 -35.00 -21.15
CA LEU A 605 -20.46 -35.63 -22.01
C LEU A 605 -21.16 -36.26 -23.22
N THR A 606 -20.56 -36.16 -24.39
CA THR A 606 -20.95 -36.95 -25.57
C THR A 606 -19.74 -37.74 -26.02
N LEU A 607 -19.82 -39.07 -25.93
CA LEU A 607 -18.70 -39.97 -26.19
C LEU A 607 -18.97 -40.77 -27.47
N SER A 608 -17.94 -41.08 -28.26
CA SER A 608 -18.11 -41.92 -29.46
C SER A 608 -18.54 -43.35 -29.12
N ASP A 609 -18.16 -43.83 -27.94
CA ASP A 609 -18.54 -45.10 -27.33
C ASP A 609 -18.08 -45.14 -25.84
N THR A 610 -18.41 -46.22 -25.11
CA THR A 610 -18.12 -46.38 -23.68
C THR A 610 -16.75 -46.99 -23.36
N ARG A 611 -15.86 -47.19 -24.35
CA ARG A 611 -14.57 -47.89 -24.13
C ARG A 611 -13.73 -47.27 -23.00
N PRO A 612 -13.51 -45.95 -22.92
CA PRO A 612 -12.68 -45.38 -21.86
C PRO A 612 -13.32 -45.51 -20.48
N LEU A 613 -14.65 -45.45 -20.37
CA LEU A 613 -15.35 -45.61 -19.10
C LEU A 613 -15.20 -47.04 -18.55
N LEU A 614 -15.31 -48.05 -19.41
CA LEU A 614 -15.17 -49.45 -19.02
C LEU A 614 -13.72 -49.81 -18.64
N ALA A 615 -12.73 -49.19 -19.30
CA ALA A 615 -11.31 -49.38 -18.99
C ALA A 615 -10.92 -48.92 -17.56
N LEU A 616 -11.74 -48.08 -16.91
CA LEU A 616 -11.49 -47.63 -15.54
C LEU A 616 -11.74 -48.70 -14.47
N PHE A 617 -12.65 -49.65 -14.73
CA PHE A 617 -13.13 -50.60 -13.73
C PHE A 617 -12.48 -51.98 -13.83
N ALA A 618 -12.20 -52.45 -15.05
CA ALA A 618 -11.57 -53.75 -15.26
C ALA A 618 -10.85 -53.81 -16.61
N GLU A 619 -9.90 -54.75 -16.74
CA GLU A 619 -9.30 -55.06 -18.03
C GLU A 619 -10.33 -55.75 -18.94
N ARG A 620 -10.15 -55.62 -20.26
CA ARG A 620 -11.09 -56.16 -21.25
C ARG A 620 -11.36 -57.66 -21.06
N THR A 621 -10.37 -58.43 -20.60
CA THR A 621 -10.47 -59.88 -20.38
C THR A 621 -11.33 -60.27 -19.19
N ASP A 622 -11.52 -59.37 -18.24
CA ASP A 622 -12.25 -59.64 -16.99
C ASP A 622 -13.77 -59.45 -17.17
N TYR A 623 -14.17 -58.81 -18.26
CA TYR A 623 -15.55 -58.51 -18.59
C TYR A 623 -16.28 -59.73 -19.19
N PRO A 624 -17.54 -60.01 -18.79
CA PRO A 624 -18.37 -61.01 -19.45
C PRO A 624 -18.43 -60.78 -20.96
N ARG A 625 -18.40 -61.84 -21.78
CA ARG A 625 -18.33 -61.71 -23.25
C ARG A 625 -19.42 -60.80 -23.84
N TRP A 626 -20.60 -60.75 -23.24
CA TRP A 626 -21.70 -59.90 -23.70
C TRP A 626 -21.45 -58.40 -23.48
N THR A 627 -20.66 -57.99 -22.47
CA THR A 627 -20.35 -56.57 -22.24
C THR A 627 -19.37 -56.04 -23.27
N LEU A 628 -18.67 -56.89 -24.02
CA LEU A 628 -17.81 -56.46 -25.12
C LEU A 628 -18.62 -55.79 -26.25
N SER A 629 -19.90 -56.15 -26.41
CA SER A 629 -20.81 -55.49 -27.35
C SER A 629 -21.16 -54.04 -26.95
N LEU A 630 -20.98 -53.68 -25.67
CA LEU A 630 -21.14 -52.28 -25.20
C LEU A 630 -20.01 -51.38 -25.71
N LEU A 631 -18.81 -51.93 -25.95
CA LEU A 631 -17.63 -51.17 -26.38
C LEU A 631 -17.80 -50.57 -27.79
N ASP A 632 -18.62 -51.19 -28.65
CA ASP A 632 -18.84 -50.77 -30.05
C ASP A 632 -20.25 -50.19 -30.27
N SER A 633 -20.88 -49.69 -29.21
CA SER A 633 -22.31 -49.36 -29.18
C SER A 633 -22.71 -48.02 -29.79
N GLY A 634 -21.76 -47.30 -30.38
CA GLY A 634 -21.96 -45.98 -30.96
C GLY A 634 -22.06 -44.87 -29.91
N ARG A 635 -22.45 -43.67 -30.36
CA ARG A 635 -22.46 -42.45 -29.53
C ARG A 635 -23.28 -42.63 -28.26
N VAL A 636 -22.76 -42.09 -27.15
CA VAL A 636 -23.40 -42.13 -25.83
C VAL A 636 -23.38 -40.74 -25.21
N ASP A 637 -24.54 -40.29 -24.72
CA ASP A 637 -24.65 -39.07 -23.94
C ASP A 637 -24.61 -39.42 -22.45
N ALA A 638 -23.85 -38.64 -21.68
CA ALA A 638 -23.61 -38.90 -20.27
C ALA A 638 -23.63 -37.63 -19.43
N GLN A 639 -23.85 -37.79 -18.13
CA GLN A 639 -23.76 -36.72 -17.14
C GLN A 639 -22.97 -37.23 -15.93
N ALA A 640 -22.15 -36.37 -15.32
CA ALA A 640 -21.39 -36.71 -14.11
C ALA A 640 -21.18 -35.49 -13.20
N ARG A 641 -21.04 -35.76 -11.89
CA ARG A 641 -20.54 -34.79 -10.91
C ARG A 641 -19.11 -35.17 -10.52
N LEU A 642 -18.23 -34.18 -10.47
CA LEU A 642 -16.82 -34.32 -10.17
C LEU A 642 -16.47 -33.47 -8.95
N GLN A 643 -15.75 -34.05 -7.99
CA GLN A 643 -15.03 -33.30 -6.98
C GLN A 643 -13.58 -33.73 -6.98
N TRP A 644 -12.67 -32.77 -7.03
CA TRP A 644 -11.24 -33.01 -7.06
C TRP A 644 -10.55 -32.19 -5.97
N ARG A 645 -9.83 -32.88 -5.10
CA ARG A 645 -8.97 -32.35 -4.04
C ARG A 645 -7.57 -32.98 -4.17
N PRO A 646 -6.54 -32.45 -3.48
CA PRO A 646 -5.22 -33.05 -3.53
C PRO A 646 -5.28 -34.52 -3.10
N GLY A 647 -4.78 -35.41 -3.95
CA GLY A 647 -4.81 -36.86 -3.70
C GLY A 647 -6.19 -37.51 -3.72
N HIS A 648 -7.30 -36.80 -3.97
CA HIS A 648 -8.66 -37.36 -3.90
C HIS A 648 -9.53 -36.89 -5.09
N LEU A 649 -9.98 -37.84 -5.90
CA LEU A 649 -10.86 -37.57 -7.05
C LEU A 649 -12.13 -38.40 -6.93
N VAL A 650 -13.28 -37.74 -6.87
CA VAL A 650 -14.60 -38.37 -6.79
C VAL A 650 -15.38 -38.07 -8.06
N VAL A 651 -15.89 -39.11 -8.69
CA VAL A 651 -16.88 -39.05 -9.78
C VAL A 651 -18.17 -39.67 -9.24
N ASP A 652 -19.22 -38.87 -9.11
CA ASP A 652 -20.50 -39.35 -8.59
C ASP A 652 -21.63 -39.16 -9.60
N GLY A 653 -22.61 -40.07 -9.52
CA GLY A 653 -23.81 -40.03 -10.34
C GLY A 653 -23.55 -40.05 -11.85
N LEU A 654 -22.47 -40.71 -12.31
CA LEU A 654 -22.25 -40.90 -13.73
C LEU A 654 -23.39 -41.72 -14.32
N ARG A 655 -24.06 -41.18 -15.33
CA ARG A 655 -25.13 -41.86 -16.08
C ARG A 655 -24.86 -41.66 -17.55
N ALA A 656 -24.68 -42.75 -18.28
CA ALA A 656 -24.42 -42.75 -19.72
C ALA A 656 -25.44 -43.67 -20.39
N GLU A 657 -26.26 -43.13 -21.28
CA GLU A 657 -27.41 -43.85 -21.85
C GLU A 657 -27.46 -43.67 -23.37
N ASN A 658 -27.87 -44.73 -24.08
CA ASN A 658 -28.26 -44.65 -25.49
C ASN A 658 -29.41 -45.62 -25.78
N GLN A 659 -29.81 -45.77 -27.05
CA GLN A 659 -30.94 -46.63 -27.43
C GLN A 659 -30.80 -48.11 -27.02
N ARG A 660 -29.57 -48.61 -26.79
CA ARG A 660 -29.27 -50.03 -26.57
C ARG A 660 -28.61 -50.32 -25.22
N LEU A 661 -28.06 -49.30 -24.55
CA LEU A 661 -27.32 -49.45 -23.29
C LEU A 661 -27.68 -48.45 -22.21
N SER A 662 -27.42 -48.84 -20.96
CA SER A 662 -27.42 -47.95 -19.80
C SER A 662 -26.22 -48.30 -18.92
N VAL A 663 -25.37 -47.31 -18.68
CA VAL A 663 -24.21 -47.39 -17.80
C VAL A 663 -24.38 -46.39 -16.68
N ARG A 664 -24.23 -46.84 -15.43
CA ARG A 664 -24.21 -45.97 -14.26
C ARG A 664 -22.97 -46.26 -13.45
N ALA A 665 -22.27 -45.22 -13.01
CA ALA A 665 -21.02 -45.39 -12.28
C ALA A 665 -20.85 -44.37 -11.16
N ARG A 666 -20.13 -44.79 -10.12
CA ARG A 666 -19.61 -43.94 -9.06
C ARG A 666 -18.19 -44.39 -8.75
N LEU A 667 -17.26 -43.46 -8.60
CA LEU A 667 -15.85 -43.74 -8.44
C LEU A 667 -15.24 -42.80 -7.39
N ASP A 668 -14.56 -43.39 -6.42
CA ASP A 668 -13.78 -42.73 -5.38
C ASP A 668 -12.31 -43.14 -5.52
N LEU A 669 -11.46 -42.17 -5.87
CA LEU A 669 -10.04 -42.37 -6.10
C LEU A 669 -9.24 -41.62 -5.03
N LEU A 670 -8.95 -42.31 -3.94
CA LEU A 670 -8.13 -41.79 -2.85
C LEU A 670 -6.70 -42.32 -2.96
N GLU A 671 -5.76 -41.42 -3.23
CA GLU A 671 -4.36 -41.72 -3.51
C GLU A 671 -4.22 -42.78 -4.62
N ARG A 672 -3.73 -43.98 -4.31
CA ARG A 672 -3.65 -45.09 -5.26
C ARG A 672 -4.81 -46.07 -5.17
N ARG A 673 -5.68 -45.93 -4.15
CA ARG A 673 -6.80 -46.85 -3.94
C ARG A 673 -7.97 -46.43 -4.80
N LYS A 674 -8.50 -47.38 -5.57
CA LYS A 674 -9.70 -47.19 -6.40
C LYS A 674 -10.88 -47.87 -5.73
N ARG A 675 -11.97 -47.15 -5.53
CA ARG A 675 -13.24 -47.71 -5.06
C ARG A 675 -14.35 -47.27 -5.99
N GLY A 676 -15.30 -48.13 -6.28
CA GLY A 676 -16.40 -47.71 -7.13
C GLY A 676 -17.42 -48.79 -7.39
N ASP A 677 -18.59 -48.33 -7.81
CA ASP A 677 -19.70 -49.17 -8.21
C ASP A 677 -20.01 -48.88 -9.69
N LEU A 678 -20.15 -49.92 -10.48
CA LEU A 678 -20.54 -49.84 -11.90
C LEU A 678 -21.77 -50.70 -12.13
N TYR A 679 -22.78 -50.16 -12.80
CA TYR A 679 -23.91 -50.91 -13.33
C TYR A 679 -23.92 -50.80 -14.84
N LEU A 680 -24.01 -51.95 -15.52
CA LEU A 680 -24.03 -52.09 -16.97
C LEU A 680 -25.32 -52.81 -17.39
N ARG A 681 -26.00 -52.30 -18.41
CA ARG A 681 -27.16 -52.95 -19.03
C ARG A 681 -27.09 -52.93 -20.55
N TRP A 682 -27.34 -54.08 -21.17
CA TRP A 682 -27.53 -54.24 -22.61
C TRP A 682 -28.78 -55.10 -22.87
N GLY A 683 -29.85 -54.49 -23.38
CA GLY A 683 -31.15 -55.17 -23.50
C GLY A 683 -31.66 -55.66 -22.12
N PRO A 684 -31.97 -56.97 -21.94
CA PRO A 684 -32.41 -57.55 -20.66
C PRO A 684 -31.25 -57.94 -19.73
N LEU A 685 -30.00 -57.96 -20.21
CA LEU A 685 -28.85 -58.38 -19.42
C LEU A 685 -28.32 -57.20 -18.60
N GLY A 686 -28.09 -57.44 -17.31
CA GLY A 686 -27.52 -56.46 -16.37
C GLY A 686 -26.38 -57.07 -15.56
N ALA A 687 -25.35 -56.28 -15.29
CA ALA A 687 -24.26 -56.63 -14.37
C ALA A 687 -23.88 -55.43 -13.51
N GLY A 688 -23.60 -55.69 -12.24
CA GLY A 688 -22.99 -54.79 -11.30
C GLY A 688 -21.54 -55.20 -11.02
N ILE A 689 -20.66 -54.24 -10.79
CA ILE A 689 -19.28 -54.46 -10.36
C ILE A 689 -19.01 -53.56 -9.17
N GLU A 690 -18.62 -54.16 -8.04
CA GLU A 690 -18.02 -53.46 -6.92
C GLU A 690 -16.50 -53.56 -7.04
N LEU A 691 -15.82 -52.42 -7.01
CA LEU A 691 -14.38 -52.29 -7.05
C LEU A 691 -13.88 -51.79 -5.69
N ASP A 692 -12.93 -52.50 -5.07
CA ASP A 692 -12.13 -52.00 -3.94
C ASP A 692 -10.66 -52.42 -4.09
N GLY A 693 -9.81 -51.46 -4.46
CA GLY A 693 -8.44 -51.71 -4.88
C GLY A 693 -8.42 -52.54 -6.17
N ASP A 694 -7.74 -53.68 -6.12
CA ASP A 694 -7.68 -54.65 -7.22
C ASP A 694 -8.76 -55.74 -7.11
N GLN A 695 -9.52 -55.76 -6.01
CA GLN A 695 -10.60 -56.73 -5.82
C GLN A 695 -11.87 -56.29 -6.55
N ARG A 696 -12.51 -57.25 -7.21
CA ARG A 696 -13.69 -57.04 -8.06
C ARG A 696 -14.77 -58.04 -7.69
N HIS A 697 -15.94 -57.56 -7.27
CA HIS A 697 -17.09 -58.41 -6.96
C HIS A 697 -18.20 -58.18 -7.99
N TRP A 698 -18.67 -59.26 -8.61
CA TRP A 698 -19.69 -59.23 -9.65
C TRP A 698 -21.07 -59.48 -9.07
N HIS A 699 -22.03 -58.63 -9.44
CA HIS A 699 -23.43 -58.74 -9.08
C HIS A 699 -24.26 -58.94 -10.34
N LEU A 700 -24.63 -60.19 -10.66
CA LEU A 700 -25.39 -60.51 -11.89
C LEU A 700 -26.90 -60.63 -11.65
N ALA A 701 -27.32 -60.92 -10.41
CA ALA A 701 -28.71 -60.95 -10.00
C ALA A 701 -29.09 -59.64 -9.30
N LYS A 702 -30.25 -59.06 -9.63
CA LYS A 702 -30.74 -57.79 -9.06
C LYS A 702 -29.69 -56.67 -9.08
N ALA A 703 -28.88 -56.64 -10.15
CA ALA A 703 -27.74 -55.75 -10.30
C ALA A 703 -28.14 -54.27 -10.23
N ARG A 704 -29.35 -53.95 -10.71
CA ARG A 704 -29.87 -52.58 -10.68
C ARG A 704 -30.25 -52.16 -9.27
N GLU A 705 -31.01 -52.99 -8.55
CA GLU A 705 -31.41 -52.72 -7.17
C GLU A 705 -30.18 -52.61 -6.26
N TRP A 706 -29.19 -53.47 -6.49
CA TRP A 706 -27.89 -53.40 -5.82
C TRP A 706 -27.22 -52.03 -5.99
N PHE A 707 -27.12 -51.52 -7.22
CA PHE A 707 -26.51 -50.22 -7.48
C PHE A 707 -27.33 -49.06 -6.89
N GLU A 708 -28.66 -49.12 -7.00
CA GLU A 708 -29.57 -48.09 -6.48
C GLU A 708 -29.56 -48.01 -4.94
N GLN A 709 -29.22 -49.09 -4.23
CA GLN A 709 -29.04 -49.12 -2.77
C GLN A 709 -27.71 -48.53 -2.29
N ARG A 710 -26.72 -48.37 -3.17
CA ARG A 710 -25.44 -47.78 -2.78
C ARG A 710 -25.62 -46.29 -2.47
N PRO A 711 -24.96 -45.73 -1.43
CA PRO A 711 -25.02 -44.31 -1.15
C PRO A 711 -24.32 -43.49 -2.26
N GLY A 712 -24.78 -42.26 -2.48
CA GLY A 712 -24.05 -41.31 -3.32
C GLY A 712 -22.74 -40.89 -2.66
N LEU A 713 -21.70 -40.64 -3.47
CA LEU A 713 -20.38 -40.24 -2.96
C LEU A 713 -20.31 -38.73 -2.66
N LEU A 714 -21.13 -37.94 -3.35
CA LEU A 714 -21.24 -36.50 -3.13
C LEU A 714 -22.65 -36.17 -2.64
N THR A 715 -22.74 -35.47 -1.51
CA THR A 715 -24.01 -34.91 -1.02
C THR A 715 -24.62 -34.03 -2.11
N ALA A 716 -25.96 -34.08 -2.27
CA ALA A 716 -26.65 -33.14 -3.13
C ALA A 716 -26.36 -31.73 -2.60
N SER A 717 -25.67 -30.92 -3.39
CA SER A 717 -25.38 -29.53 -3.07
C SER A 717 -26.69 -28.79 -2.77
N ASP A 718 -26.74 -28.12 -1.62
CA ASP A 718 -27.84 -27.26 -1.19
C ASP A 718 -28.30 -26.31 -2.33
N GLU A 719 -29.49 -26.57 -2.88
CA GLU A 719 -30.28 -25.57 -3.61
C GLU A 719 -31.00 -24.59 -2.64
N SER A 720 -30.74 -24.69 -1.33
CA SER A 720 -31.39 -23.92 -0.26
C SER A 720 -30.68 -22.58 0.03
N GLY A 721 -30.43 -21.77 -1.01
CA GLY A 721 -29.77 -20.46 -0.88
C GLY A 721 -30.58 -19.24 -1.28
N ALA A 722 -31.89 -19.38 -1.55
CA ALA A 722 -32.71 -18.29 -2.09
C ALA A 722 -34.09 -18.10 -1.43
N ALA A 723 -34.28 -18.56 -0.19
CA ALA A 723 -35.48 -18.24 0.58
C ALA A 723 -35.12 -17.92 2.03
N GLY A 724 -35.24 -16.63 2.39
CA GLY A 724 -35.38 -16.16 3.76
C GLY A 724 -34.19 -15.36 4.28
N ILE A 725 -34.24 -14.03 4.12
CA ILE A 725 -34.26 -13.07 5.24
C ILE A 725 -35.12 -11.88 4.80
N SER A 726 -36.42 -11.96 5.12
CA SER A 726 -37.23 -10.80 5.45
C SER A 726 -37.18 -10.67 6.97
N ASP A 727 -36.40 -9.71 7.46
CA ASP A 727 -36.73 -8.77 8.56
C ASP A 727 -35.57 -7.78 8.74
#